data_AF-A0A178EVG8-F1
#
_entry.id   AF-A0A178EVG8-F1
#
_cell.length_a   1.000
_cell.length_b   1.000
_cell.length_c   1.000
_cell.angle_alpha   90.00
_cell.angle_beta   90.00
_cell.angle_gamma   90.00
#
_symmetry.space_group_name_H-M   'P 1'
#
loop_
_entity.id
_entity.type
_entity.pdbx_description
1 polymer ?
#
loop_
_entity_poly.entity_id
_entity_poly.type
_entity_poly.pdbx_seq_one_letter_code
_entity_poly.pdbx_strand_id
1 'polypeptide(L)'
;MNLTHILERTCSESDCRFHAAVFTAANKDQVLHSIPYGTQNVDGSGDAVTDRSMFWCASMTKIVTAVAVMVAIEKGLVGLDDDVGAILPELAEPEIIVGFEDGNNAKETVTLRRLLTHSSGFVYLAVNSSVKRWAEYHNHTATTDVTSREAYRLPLAFEPGKSWGYGPGVDWAGCVVEKISNQKLGDFMQENIFQKLGITATTFHPENHPEFSARRVELCQRAPDGSLSMIPIPYTIPAKDDLGGIGLYSTPKEFTRFLQMILRNGENVLRPESVNTILSPQLECNKEINTIRDRGSKIMSRLVNPGKVIDMGLSASINLDRVPSARYPGSISWAGAANAFWWLDMKAGICGTLFMHSFPPFDTAALDLLDELEAALASESLTICYDFTASKDHANYNYTLIYHYALTRQPCSPGGIGHSLALEFQRNGLRVFATARNKEALADLEEKGVEALDLVVDNEKSVLSCFDEVKSRLGEGKGLDILVNNAGRNYTVPALDVNMDEVRQTFETNIIGVIHMCKVFTPLIIEAKGTIVQIGSVAGIIPYVFGSVYNATKGALHSYSDTLRVELEPFGVKVVTIITGGVQSRIARTPRHLVPNSLYHPIRSEYERRVVHSQDGATPNEAYARRVVTQVLYGPAPWRWLWPWGVSPRKWVWAGSKVTPIYMLSGAFFWFGIFNFVLGRMFNLRKLKY
;
A
#
# COMPACT_ATOMS: atom_id res chain seq x y z
N MET A 1 -10.76 3.08 13.83
CA MET A 1 -10.69 1.84 14.65
C MET A 1 -9.72 2.19 15.77
N ASN A 2 -10.04 1.94 17.04
CA ASN A 2 -9.28 2.53 18.16
C ASN A 2 -7.86 1.93 18.25
N LEU A 3 -6.83 2.77 18.04
CA LEU A 3 -5.41 2.40 18.08
C LEU A 3 -4.98 1.78 19.42
N THR A 4 -5.51 2.27 20.55
CA THR A 4 -5.22 1.73 21.89
C THR A 4 -5.69 0.29 22.00
N HIS A 5 -6.92 0.02 21.53
CA HIS A 5 -7.47 -1.33 21.57
C HIS A 5 -6.68 -2.32 20.70
N ILE A 6 -6.16 -1.87 19.54
CA ILE A 6 -5.30 -2.70 18.68
C ILE A 6 -4.03 -3.11 19.44
N LEU A 7 -3.36 -2.13 20.08
CA LEU A 7 -2.13 -2.36 20.84
C LEU A 7 -2.39 -3.30 22.03
N GLU A 8 -3.40 -3.00 22.85
CA GLU A 8 -3.75 -3.79 24.04
C GLU A 8 -4.13 -5.23 23.68
N ARG A 9 -4.95 -5.41 22.64
CA ARG A 9 -5.38 -6.73 22.17
C ARG A 9 -4.17 -7.59 21.82
N THR A 10 -3.31 -7.12 20.92
CA THR A 10 -2.18 -7.94 20.45
C THR A 10 -1.18 -8.19 21.57
N CYS A 11 -0.88 -7.20 22.43
CA CYS A 11 0.13 -7.37 23.47
C CYS A 11 -0.35 -8.18 24.69
N SER A 12 -1.67 -8.32 24.91
CA SER A 12 -2.26 -9.08 26.03
C SER A 12 -2.69 -10.50 25.66
N GLU A 13 -2.94 -10.79 24.39
CA GLU A 13 -3.29 -12.14 23.91
C GLU A 13 -2.20 -13.15 24.28
N SER A 14 -2.58 -14.28 24.89
CA SER A 14 -1.64 -15.30 25.38
C SER A 14 -0.66 -15.77 24.32
N ASP A 15 -1.13 -15.83 23.07
CA ASP A 15 -0.39 -16.37 21.95
C ASP A 15 0.50 -15.30 21.26
N CYS A 16 0.26 -14.00 21.53
CA CYS A 16 0.97 -12.86 20.92
C CYS A 16 1.53 -11.87 21.96
N ARG A 17 1.78 -12.34 23.19
CA ARG A 17 2.18 -11.52 24.33
C ARG A 17 3.47 -10.74 24.11
N PHE A 18 3.46 -9.45 24.44
CA PHE A 18 4.64 -8.59 24.55
C PHE A 18 4.62 -7.84 25.88
N HIS A 19 5.78 -7.68 26.53
CA HIS A 19 5.86 -7.03 27.84
C HIS A 19 5.83 -5.49 27.75
N ALA A 20 6.27 -4.93 26.63
CA ALA A 20 6.39 -3.48 26.42
C ALA A 20 6.15 -3.12 24.95
N ALA A 21 5.35 -2.09 24.72
CA ALA A 21 5.20 -1.46 23.41
C ALA A 21 4.86 0.03 23.56
N VAL A 22 5.38 0.88 22.66
CA VAL A 22 4.97 2.28 22.54
C VAL A 22 4.78 2.62 21.08
N PHE A 23 3.54 2.89 20.68
CA PHE A 23 3.22 3.40 19.36
C PHE A 23 3.10 4.91 19.40
N THR A 24 3.85 5.60 18.56
CA THR A 24 3.78 7.06 18.39
C THR A 24 3.50 7.38 16.93
N ALA A 25 2.58 8.31 16.69
CA ALA A 25 2.34 8.90 15.38
C ALA A 25 2.35 10.42 15.50
N ALA A 26 2.99 11.11 14.56
CA ALA A 26 3.13 12.55 14.59
C ALA A 26 3.06 13.13 13.18
N ASN A 27 2.51 14.34 13.07
CA ASN A 27 2.74 15.17 11.89
C ASN A 27 3.92 16.11 12.13
N LYS A 28 4.24 17.01 11.20
CA LYS A 28 5.35 17.95 11.37
C LYS A 28 5.21 18.85 12.61
N ASP A 29 4.00 19.15 13.09
CA ASP A 29 3.74 20.17 14.10
C ASP A 29 3.53 19.60 15.51
N GLN A 30 2.91 18.41 15.61
CA GLN A 30 2.50 17.81 16.87
C GLN A 30 2.52 16.29 16.82
N VAL A 31 2.61 15.69 18.01
CA VAL A 31 2.34 14.27 18.23
C VAL A 31 0.82 14.06 18.21
N LEU A 32 0.35 13.20 17.31
CA LEU A 32 -1.07 12.88 17.14
C LEU A 32 -1.50 11.78 18.12
N HIS A 33 -0.67 10.76 18.26
CA HIS A 33 -0.89 9.64 19.17
C HIS A 33 0.42 9.25 19.85
N SER A 34 0.34 8.89 21.13
CA SER A 34 1.43 8.31 21.91
C SER A 34 0.80 7.32 22.88
N ILE A 35 0.88 6.03 22.52
CA ILE A 35 0.10 4.96 23.14
C ILE A 35 1.08 3.93 23.70
N PRO A 36 1.37 3.98 25.01
CA PRO A 36 2.18 2.99 25.68
C PRO A 36 1.37 1.77 26.12
N TYR A 37 2.04 0.64 26.26
CA TYR A 37 1.52 -0.59 26.85
C TYR A 37 2.63 -1.30 27.65
N GLY A 38 2.26 -1.85 28.80
CA GLY A 38 3.10 -2.76 29.58
C GLY A 38 4.06 -2.08 30.57
N THR A 39 5.09 -2.83 30.97
CA THR A 39 6.01 -2.47 32.08
C THR A 39 7.46 -2.55 31.65
N GLN A 40 8.35 -1.86 32.38
CA GLN A 40 9.77 -1.84 32.08
C GLN A 40 10.44 -3.21 32.22
N ASN A 41 9.98 -4.04 33.17
CA ASN A 41 10.53 -5.37 33.40
C ASN A 41 9.66 -6.46 32.75
N VAL A 42 10.32 -7.53 32.29
CA VAL A 42 9.67 -8.62 31.53
C VAL A 42 8.68 -9.41 32.39
N ASP A 43 8.92 -9.50 33.69
CA ASP A 43 8.08 -10.23 34.65
C ASP A 43 6.79 -9.49 35.02
N GLY A 44 6.58 -8.29 34.50
CA GLY A 44 5.43 -7.43 34.82
C GLY A 44 5.67 -6.49 36.00
N SER A 45 6.86 -6.50 36.60
CA SER A 45 7.26 -5.55 37.64
C SER A 45 7.86 -4.27 37.04
N GLY A 46 8.24 -3.33 37.92
CA GLY A 46 8.78 -2.03 37.52
C GLY A 46 7.70 -1.03 37.11
N ASP A 47 8.13 0.13 36.65
CA ASP A 47 7.21 1.19 36.25
C ASP A 47 6.53 0.88 34.91
N ALA A 48 5.36 1.48 34.69
CA ALA A 48 4.70 1.43 33.39
C ALA A 48 5.59 2.06 32.32
N VAL A 49 5.60 1.46 31.14
CA VAL A 49 6.32 2.02 29.99
C VAL A 49 5.64 3.32 29.57
N THR A 50 6.44 4.30 29.16
CA THR A 50 5.97 5.59 28.64
C THR A 50 6.74 5.96 27.37
N ASP A 51 6.32 7.04 26.72
CA ASP A 51 7.08 7.62 25.60
C ASP A 51 8.44 8.23 26.00
N ARG A 52 8.74 8.24 27.30
CA ARG A 52 10.04 8.63 27.88
C ARG A 52 10.86 7.43 28.36
N SER A 53 10.36 6.21 28.27
CA SER A 53 11.16 5.01 28.58
C SER A 53 12.29 4.86 27.57
N MET A 54 13.43 4.32 28.04
CA MET A 54 14.66 4.17 27.27
C MET A 54 14.75 2.78 26.64
N PHE A 55 14.89 2.76 25.32
CA PHE A 55 15.03 1.55 24.52
C PHE A 55 16.37 1.56 23.79
N TRP A 56 16.95 0.38 23.59
CA TRP A 56 18.04 0.24 22.64
C TRP A 56 17.47 0.31 21.22
N CYS A 57 17.94 1.27 20.43
CA CYS A 57 17.41 1.55 19.09
C CYS A 57 17.91 0.54 18.05
N ALA A 58 19.03 -0.14 18.33
CA ALA A 58 19.71 -1.00 17.37
C ALA A 58 19.84 -0.27 16.01
N SER A 59 19.40 -0.90 14.92
CA SER A 59 19.53 -0.37 13.57
C SER A 59 18.68 0.86 13.22
N MET A 60 17.80 1.32 14.11
CA MET A 60 17.21 2.66 13.96
C MET A 60 18.27 3.77 14.07
N THR A 61 19.44 3.49 14.65
CA THR A 61 20.59 4.41 14.69
C THR A 61 21.02 4.91 13.31
N LYS A 62 20.86 4.07 12.27
CA LYS A 62 21.43 4.31 10.94
C LYS A 62 20.95 5.60 10.27
N ILE A 63 19.67 5.97 10.45
CA ILE A 63 19.14 7.21 9.88
C ILE A 63 19.72 8.45 10.56
N VAL A 64 20.05 8.36 11.86
CA VAL A 64 20.72 9.44 12.59
C VAL A 64 22.15 9.62 12.08
N THR A 65 22.85 8.51 11.81
CA THR A 65 24.18 8.55 11.19
C THR A 65 24.16 9.12 9.77
N ALA A 66 23.15 8.79 8.96
CA ALA A 66 22.98 9.43 7.65
C ALA A 66 22.81 10.96 7.75
N VAL A 67 22.02 11.44 8.72
CA VAL A 67 21.90 12.88 9.01
C VAL A 67 23.24 13.47 9.45
N ALA A 68 24.00 12.79 10.32
CA ALA A 68 25.32 13.24 10.75
C ALA A 68 26.31 13.38 9.57
N VAL A 69 26.32 12.41 8.66
CA VAL A 69 27.13 12.48 7.42
C VAL A 69 26.70 13.66 6.57
N MET A 70 25.40 13.88 6.36
CA MET A 70 24.92 15.03 5.59
C MET A 70 25.27 16.36 6.26
N VAL A 71 25.25 16.45 7.59
CA VAL A 71 25.74 17.64 8.31
C VAL A 71 27.23 17.88 8.06
N ALA A 72 28.06 16.83 8.07
CA ALA A 72 29.48 16.95 7.73
C ALA A 72 29.70 17.42 6.29
N ILE A 73 28.88 16.92 5.35
CA ILE A 73 28.87 17.38 3.95
C ILE A 73 28.47 18.86 3.85
N GLU A 74 27.43 19.29 4.57
CA GLU A 74 27.00 20.68 4.57
C GLU A 74 28.05 21.65 5.14
N LYS A 75 28.89 21.17 6.05
CA LYS A 75 30.06 21.89 6.58
C LYS A 75 31.27 21.88 5.63
N GLY A 76 31.17 21.20 4.48
CA GLY A 76 32.24 21.10 3.49
C GLY A 76 33.41 20.23 3.92
N LEU A 77 33.20 19.31 4.87
CA LEU A 77 34.27 18.46 5.41
C LEU A 77 34.53 17.21 4.55
N VAL A 78 33.52 16.75 3.82
CA VAL A 78 33.56 15.55 2.98
C VAL A 78 32.46 15.63 1.92
N GLY A 79 32.61 14.91 0.81
CA GLY A 79 31.61 14.69 -0.23
C GLY A 79 30.98 13.29 -0.14
N LEU A 80 29.75 13.15 -0.64
CA LEU A 80 29.02 11.88 -0.58
C LEU A 80 29.65 10.76 -1.45
N ASP A 81 30.37 11.15 -2.50
CA ASP A 81 31.05 10.24 -3.43
C ASP A 81 32.58 10.22 -3.24
N ASP A 82 33.08 10.83 -2.16
CA ASP A 82 34.51 10.81 -1.86
C ASP A 82 34.97 9.38 -1.55
N ASP A 83 36.22 9.10 -1.93
CA ASP A 83 36.90 7.85 -1.60
C ASP A 83 37.13 7.76 -0.09
N VAL A 84 36.45 6.81 0.55
CA VAL A 84 36.58 6.58 1.99
C VAL A 84 37.99 6.13 2.35
N GLY A 85 38.69 5.43 1.45
CA GLY A 85 40.06 4.97 1.63
C GLY A 85 41.07 6.10 1.85
N ALA A 86 40.80 7.28 1.26
CA ALA A 86 41.63 8.46 1.47
C ALA A 86 41.49 9.04 2.89
N ILE A 87 40.39 8.73 3.59
CA ILE A 87 40.06 9.25 4.93
C ILE A 87 40.37 8.20 6.00
N LEU A 88 39.99 6.95 5.73
CA LEU A 88 40.21 5.76 6.54
C LEU A 88 41.14 4.82 5.77
N PRO A 89 42.47 4.94 5.93
CA PRO A 89 43.46 4.16 5.17
C PRO A 89 43.26 2.65 5.28
N GLU A 90 42.67 2.16 6.37
CA GLU A 90 42.31 0.76 6.56
C GLU A 90 41.25 0.24 5.58
N LEU A 91 40.56 1.14 4.87
CA LEU A 91 39.55 0.82 3.85
C LEU A 91 40.01 1.16 2.42
N ALA A 92 41.28 1.51 2.21
CA ALA A 92 41.79 1.94 0.90
C ALA A 92 41.86 0.81 -0.14
N GLU A 93 42.20 -0.41 0.30
CA GLU A 93 42.30 -1.59 -0.57
C GLU A 93 41.60 -2.78 0.10
N PRO A 94 40.25 -2.76 0.19
CA PRO A 94 39.54 -3.81 0.89
C PRO A 94 39.60 -5.11 0.07
N GLU A 95 39.91 -6.21 0.75
CA GLU A 95 39.83 -7.56 0.19
C GLU A 95 38.39 -7.87 -0.24
N ILE A 96 38.22 -8.67 -1.29
CA ILE A 96 36.92 -9.10 -1.82
C ILE A 96 36.83 -10.61 -1.97
N ILE A 97 35.70 -11.18 -1.56
CA ILE A 97 35.39 -12.59 -1.73
C ILE A 97 34.85 -12.83 -3.16
N VAL A 98 35.75 -13.12 -4.10
CA VAL A 98 35.40 -13.65 -5.44
C VAL A 98 35.49 -15.19 -5.53
N GLY A 99 36.15 -15.82 -4.55
CA GLY A 99 36.35 -17.26 -4.43
C GLY A 99 37.03 -17.60 -3.08
N PHE A 100 37.44 -18.87 -2.90
CA PHE A 100 38.24 -19.30 -1.73
C PHE A 100 39.73 -19.45 -2.10
N GLU A 101 40.19 -18.61 -3.02
CA GLU A 101 41.61 -18.42 -3.35
C GLU A 101 42.01 -17.02 -2.85
N ASP A 102 43.17 -16.92 -2.20
CA ASP A 102 43.62 -15.68 -1.53
C ASP A 102 43.97 -14.55 -2.52
N GLY A 103 43.86 -13.29 -2.07
CA GLY A 103 44.54 -12.15 -2.69
C GLY A 103 43.78 -11.36 -3.75
N ASN A 104 42.44 -11.37 -3.72
CA ASN A 104 41.65 -10.49 -4.59
C ASN A 104 41.23 -9.21 -3.85
N ASN A 105 41.53 -8.06 -4.45
CA ASN A 105 41.12 -6.75 -3.96
C ASN A 105 39.97 -6.20 -4.80
N ALA A 106 39.10 -5.40 -4.17
CA ALA A 106 38.05 -4.70 -4.88
C ALA A 106 38.63 -3.71 -5.90
N LYS A 107 37.96 -3.58 -7.04
CA LYS A 107 38.36 -2.67 -8.13
C LYS A 107 37.61 -1.36 -8.07
N GLU A 108 36.41 -1.38 -7.51
CA GLU A 108 35.54 -0.22 -7.38
C GLU A 108 35.79 0.48 -6.03
N THR A 109 35.70 1.81 -6.01
CA THR A 109 35.95 2.61 -4.80
C THR A 109 34.81 2.47 -3.77
N VAL A 110 35.14 2.36 -2.49
CA VAL A 110 34.17 2.48 -1.41
C VAL A 110 33.90 3.97 -1.14
N THR A 111 32.67 4.42 -1.36
CA THR A 111 32.26 5.82 -1.09
C THR A 111 31.29 5.90 0.09
N LEU A 112 31.13 7.09 0.67
CA LEU A 112 30.12 7.34 1.71
C LEU A 112 28.71 6.97 1.24
N ARG A 113 28.36 7.27 -0.01
CA ARG A 113 27.09 6.87 -0.62
C ARG A 113 26.90 5.36 -0.50
N ARG A 114 27.87 4.59 -0.97
CA ARG A 114 27.82 3.11 -1.00
C ARG A 114 27.78 2.50 0.40
N LEU A 115 28.45 3.12 1.37
CA LEU A 115 28.37 2.75 2.78
C LEU A 115 26.95 2.93 3.35
N LEU A 116 26.33 4.07 3.07
CA LEU A 116 25.00 4.43 3.59
C LEU A 116 23.84 3.71 2.87
N THR A 117 24.04 3.22 1.65
CA THR A 117 23.01 2.50 0.88
C THR A 117 23.10 0.98 1.00
N HIS A 118 24.05 0.45 1.78
CA HIS A 118 24.35 -0.98 1.86
C HIS A 118 24.77 -1.59 0.50
N SER A 119 25.46 -0.80 -0.32
CA SER A 119 26.02 -1.24 -1.60
C SER A 119 27.55 -1.16 -1.65
N SER A 120 28.22 -1.05 -0.51
CA SER A 120 29.69 -1.04 -0.40
C SER A 120 30.33 -2.42 -0.47
N GLY A 121 29.57 -3.50 -0.32
CA GLY A 121 30.11 -4.86 -0.23
C GLY A 121 30.34 -5.35 1.20
N PHE A 122 30.38 -4.46 2.20
CA PHE A 122 30.40 -4.86 3.60
C PHE A 122 29.04 -5.44 4.00
N VAL A 123 29.02 -6.70 4.45
CA VAL A 123 27.80 -7.40 4.86
C VAL A 123 27.98 -8.07 6.22
N TYR A 124 26.91 -8.15 7.01
CA TYR A 124 26.98 -8.83 8.31
C TYR A 124 27.08 -10.36 8.12
N LEU A 125 27.87 -10.99 8.98
CA LEU A 125 28.04 -12.46 9.04
C LEU A 125 26.71 -13.20 9.18
N ALA A 126 25.78 -12.65 9.96
CA ALA A 126 24.48 -13.24 10.21
C ALA A 126 23.59 -13.35 8.96
N VAL A 127 23.89 -12.60 7.89
CA VAL A 127 23.03 -12.51 6.70
C VAL A 127 23.74 -12.92 5.39
N ASN A 128 25.02 -13.29 5.43
CA ASN A 128 25.78 -13.69 4.23
C ASN A 128 26.63 -14.93 4.46
N SER A 129 26.34 -16.01 3.71
CA SER A 129 27.02 -17.30 3.85
C SER A 129 28.46 -17.30 3.35
N SER A 130 28.81 -16.46 2.36
CA SER A 130 30.19 -16.35 1.85
C SER A 130 31.10 -15.72 2.89
N VAL A 131 30.67 -14.61 3.50
CA VAL A 131 31.43 -13.95 4.57
C VAL A 131 31.52 -14.84 5.80
N LYS A 132 30.44 -15.56 6.14
CA LYS A 132 30.47 -16.56 7.22
C LYS A 132 31.50 -17.65 6.98
N ARG A 133 31.52 -18.25 5.79
CA ARG A 133 32.50 -19.29 5.41
C ARG A 133 33.93 -18.76 5.39
N TRP A 134 34.13 -17.53 4.92
CA TRP A 134 35.44 -16.88 4.94
C TRP A 134 35.94 -16.70 6.38
N ALA A 135 35.07 -16.22 7.28
CA ALA A 135 35.41 -16.04 8.69
C ALA A 135 35.73 -17.37 9.38
N GLU A 136 34.93 -18.42 9.13
CA GLU A 136 35.20 -19.77 9.62
C GLU A 136 36.54 -20.32 9.10
N TYR A 137 36.87 -20.12 7.83
CA TYR A 137 38.13 -20.56 7.23
C TYR A 137 39.36 -19.88 7.84
N HIS A 138 39.27 -18.58 8.13
CA HIS A 138 40.37 -17.79 8.71
C HIS A 138 40.44 -17.88 10.24
N ASN A 139 39.66 -18.77 10.87
CA ASN A 139 39.47 -18.81 12.33
C ASN A 139 39.12 -17.44 12.93
N HIS A 140 38.49 -16.59 12.13
CA HIS A 140 37.90 -15.36 12.63
C HIS A 140 36.64 -15.77 13.38
N THR A 141 36.79 -16.05 14.68
CA THR A 141 35.65 -16.24 15.56
C THR A 141 34.90 -14.94 15.60
N ALA A 142 33.81 -14.88 14.84
CA ALA A 142 32.84 -13.82 14.92
C ALA A 142 32.42 -13.69 16.38
N THR A 143 32.99 -12.72 17.09
CA THR A 143 32.44 -12.37 18.38
C THR A 143 31.06 -11.82 18.08
N THR A 144 30.05 -12.30 18.80
CA THR A 144 28.73 -11.65 18.89
C THR A 144 28.81 -10.27 19.53
N ASP A 145 30.03 -9.76 19.74
CA ASP A 145 30.37 -8.51 20.36
C ASP A 145 30.20 -7.39 19.33
N VAL A 146 28.94 -6.98 19.13
CA VAL A 146 28.56 -5.86 18.27
C VAL A 146 28.90 -4.50 18.92
N THR A 147 30.02 -4.43 19.63
CA THR A 147 30.42 -3.29 20.48
C THR A 147 31.76 -2.67 20.05
N SER A 148 32.46 -3.30 19.10
CA SER A 148 33.71 -2.78 18.56
C SER A 148 33.75 -2.82 17.04
N ARG A 149 34.40 -1.82 16.45
CA ARG A 149 34.57 -1.69 15.00
C ARG A 149 35.42 -2.80 14.39
N GLU A 150 36.34 -3.35 15.18
CA GLU A 150 37.21 -4.46 14.76
C GLU A 150 36.40 -5.70 14.38
N ALA A 151 35.23 -5.92 15.00
CA ALA A 151 34.35 -7.04 14.66
C ALA A 151 33.78 -6.96 13.22
N TYR A 152 33.91 -5.81 12.55
CA TYR A 152 33.40 -5.56 11.21
C TYR A 152 34.50 -5.46 10.14
N ARG A 153 35.78 -5.69 10.48
CA ARG A 153 36.87 -5.80 9.52
C ARG A 153 36.84 -7.15 8.80
N LEU A 154 35.89 -7.26 7.86
CA LEU A 154 35.68 -8.42 7.02
C LEU A 154 35.87 -8.02 5.55
N PRO A 155 36.28 -8.94 4.67
CA PRO A 155 36.33 -8.67 3.24
C PRO A 155 34.94 -8.37 2.68
N LEU A 156 34.92 -7.67 1.54
CA LEU A 156 33.70 -7.37 0.81
C LEU A 156 33.10 -8.64 0.19
N ALA A 157 31.78 -8.77 0.25
CA ALA A 157 31.07 -9.89 -0.37
C ALA A 157 30.86 -9.70 -1.89
N PHE A 158 31.00 -8.48 -2.38
CA PHE A 158 30.83 -8.10 -3.78
C PHE A 158 31.47 -6.73 -4.05
N GLU A 159 31.71 -6.43 -5.32
CA GLU A 159 32.29 -5.15 -5.76
C GLU A 159 31.40 -3.97 -5.36
N PRO A 160 31.96 -2.90 -4.77
CA PRO A 160 31.22 -1.68 -4.45
C PRO A 160 30.36 -1.18 -5.62
N GLY A 161 29.09 -0.90 -5.34
CA GLY A 161 28.10 -0.41 -6.31
C GLY A 161 27.47 -1.49 -7.19
N LYS A 162 27.98 -2.73 -7.23
CA LYS A 162 27.48 -3.78 -8.14
C LYS A 162 26.34 -4.62 -7.58
N SER A 163 26.11 -4.60 -6.27
CA SER A 163 25.05 -5.35 -5.60
C SER A 163 24.61 -4.66 -4.30
N TRP A 164 23.72 -5.32 -3.57
CA TRP A 164 23.20 -4.87 -2.29
C TRP A 164 23.37 -5.96 -1.23
N GLY A 165 23.73 -5.57 -0.01
CA GLY A 165 23.86 -6.49 1.12
C GLY A 165 23.89 -5.77 2.45
N TYR A 166 22.99 -6.16 3.36
CA TYR A 166 22.87 -5.53 4.66
C TYR A 166 24.11 -5.75 5.53
N GLY A 167 24.69 -4.67 6.06
CA GLY A 167 26.00 -4.73 6.69
C GLY A 167 26.44 -3.49 7.46
N PRO A 168 27.69 -3.50 7.97
CA PRO A 168 28.26 -2.47 8.85
C PRO A 168 28.72 -1.20 8.10
N GLY A 169 28.29 -0.99 6.85
CA GLY A 169 28.69 0.19 6.08
C GLY A 169 28.40 1.52 6.81
N VAL A 170 27.27 1.59 7.52
CA VAL A 170 26.88 2.79 8.28
C VAL A 170 27.77 3.01 9.51
N ASP A 171 28.33 1.95 10.11
CA ASP A 171 29.32 2.06 11.18
C ASP A 171 30.62 2.71 10.66
N TRP A 172 31.08 2.28 9.48
CA TRP A 172 32.22 2.90 8.79
C TRP A 172 31.95 4.35 8.39
N ALA A 173 30.72 4.68 7.96
CA ALA A 173 30.33 6.06 7.68
C ALA A 173 30.40 6.94 8.96
N GLY A 174 30.04 6.38 10.11
CA GLY A 174 30.27 7.01 11.42
C GLY A 174 31.75 7.27 11.69
N CYS A 175 32.63 6.30 11.41
CA CYS A 175 34.08 6.46 11.56
C CYS A 175 34.65 7.57 10.67
N VAL A 176 34.13 7.70 9.44
CA VAL A 176 34.50 8.81 8.56
C VAL A 176 34.18 10.13 9.22
N VAL A 177 32.96 10.30 9.76
CA VAL A 177 32.55 11.53 10.48
C VAL A 177 33.49 11.81 11.64
N GLU A 178 33.83 10.82 12.46
CA GLU A 178 34.77 11.02 13.57
C GLU A 178 36.15 11.50 13.11
N LYS A 179 36.66 10.89 12.04
CA LYS A 179 37.98 11.19 11.51
C LYS A 179 38.07 12.61 10.96
N ILE A 180 37.05 13.05 10.20
CA ILE A 180 37.00 14.38 9.58
C ILE A 180 36.63 15.49 10.57
N SER A 181 35.85 15.17 11.61
CA SER A 181 35.43 16.17 12.60
C SER A 181 36.37 16.24 13.81
N ASN A 182 37.23 15.22 13.98
CA ASN A 182 38.05 15.03 15.17
C ASN A 182 37.22 15.00 16.48
N GLN A 183 36.02 14.43 16.40
CA GLN A 183 35.11 14.23 17.54
C GLN A 183 34.66 12.76 17.57
N LYS A 184 34.21 12.27 18.73
CA LYS A 184 33.44 11.02 18.76
C LYS A 184 32.10 11.22 18.04
N LEU A 185 31.54 10.16 17.46
CA LEU A 185 30.32 10.27 16.66
C LEU A 185 29.15 10.77 17.52
N GLY A 186 29.04 10.31 18.76
CA GLY A 186 28.07 10.75 19.74
C GLY A 186 28.18 12.24 20.05
N ASP A 187 29.40 12.75 20.27
CA ASP A 187 29.65 14.17 20.51
C ASP A 187 29.24 15.02 19.31
N PHE A 188 29.61 14.58 18.09
CA PHE A 188 29.26 15.27 16.86
C PHE A 188 27.73 15.32 16.66
N MET A 189 27.03 14.21 16.91
CA MET A 189 25.56 14.16 16.86
C MET A 189 24.93 15.03 17.94
N GLN A 190 25.49 15.04 19.16
CA GLN A 190 25.00 15.84 20.26
C GLN A 190 25.04 17.34 19.92
N GLU A 191 26.20 17.84 19.49
CA GLU A 191 26.41 19.25 19.12
C GLU A 191 25.55 19.65 17.91
N ASN A 192 25.54 18.82 16.87
CA ASN A 192 25.05 19.27 15.56
C ASN A 192 23.61 18.85 15.24
N ILE A 193 23.05 17.89 15.97
CA ILE A 193 21.69 17.38 15.77
C ILE A 193 20.88 17.52 17.07
N PHE A 194 21.28 16.82 18.15
CA PHE A 194 20.42 16.64 19.30
C PHE A 194 20.18 17.92 20.09
N GLN A 195 21.23 18.69 20.40
CA GLN A 195 21.10 19.98 21.10
C GLN A 195 20.19 20.96 20.33
N LYS A 196 20.32 21.01 19.00
CA LYS A 196 19.49 21.87 18.14
C LYS A 196 18.01 21.51 18.17
N LEU A 197 17.69 20.24 18.44
CA LEU A 197 16.33 19.72 18.55
C LEU A 197 15.81 19.66 19.98
N GLY A 198 16.64 20.00 20.98
CA GLY A 198 16.33 19.85 22.40
C GLY A 198 16.24 18.39 22.86
N ILE A 199 16.94 17.48 22.16
CA ILE A 199 17.04 16.06 22.49
C ILE A 199 18.15 15.88 23.52
N THR A 200 17.85 15.16 24.60
CA THR A 200 18.73 15.04 25.78
C THR A 200 18.98 13.62 26.25
N ALA A 201 18.11 12.65 25.95
CA ALA A 201 18.24 11.28 26.40
C ALA A 201 18.84 10.35 25.33
N THR A 202 18.80 10.74 24.06
CA THR A 202 19.34 9.95 22.94
C THR A 202 20.86 9.98 22.95
N THR A 203 21.50 8.81 23.08
CA THR A 203 22.95 8.72 23.32
C THR A 203 23.52 7.35 22.96
N PHE A 204 24.83 7.29 22.67
CA PHE A 204 25.61 6.05 22.63
C PHE A 204 26.08 5.59 24.02
N HIS A 205 26.10 6.52 24.98
CA HIS A 205 26.66 6.34 26.31
C HIS A 205 25.58 6.50 27.40
N PRO A 206 24.59 5.59 27.48
CA PRO A 206 23.51 5.67 28.45
C PRO A 206 24.01 5.59 29.92
N GLU A 207 25.19 5.02 30.17
CA GLU A 207 25.85 5.00 31.48
C GLU A 207 26.13 6.40 32.04
N ASN A 208 26.23 7.41 31.18
CA ASN A 208 26.46 8.79 31.58
C ASN A 208 25.16 9.51 32.00
N HIS A 209 24.00 8.84 31.90
CA HIS A 209 22.68 9.36 32.28
C HIS A 209 22.23 8.73 33.60
N PRO A 210 22.21 9.46 34.73
CA PRO A 210 21.82 8.91 36.03
C PRO A 210 20.41 8.29 36.05
N GLU A 211 19.51 8.79 35.20
CA GLU A 211 18.14 8.31 35.07
C GLU A 211 17.99 7.07 34.18
N PHE A 212 19.06 6.61 33.51
CA PHE A 212 18.99 5.52 32.55
C PHE A 212 18.45 4.24 33.18
N SER A 213 18.99 3.83 34.33
CA SER A 213 18.58 2.60 35.01
C SER A 213 17.08 2.59 35.35
N ALA A 214 16.53 3.72 35.79
CA ALA A 214 15.13 3.87 36.16
C ALA A 214 14.17 4.00 34.95
N ARG A 215 14.70 4.24 33.74
CA ARG A 215 13.89 4.41 32.52
C ARG A 215 14.05 3.26 31.54
N ARG A 216 15.06 2.42 31.73
CA ARG A 216 15.44 1.34 30.81
C ARG A 216 14.36 0.27 30.75
N VAL A 217 13.96 -0.09 29.53
CA VAL A 217 13.11 -1.25 29.28
C VAL A 217 13.98 -2.48 29.10
N GLU A 218 13.65 -3.59 29.75
CA GLU A 218 14.37 -4.84 29.62
C GLU A 218 14.20 -5.44 28.21
N LEU A 219 15.19 -6.19 27.75
CA LEU A 219 15.07 -6.95 26.51
C LEU A 219 14.52 -8.34 26.84
N CYS A 220 13.50 -8.79 26.12
CA CYS A 220 12.96 -10.14 26.30
C CYS A 220 13.21 -11.05 25.10
N GLN A 221 13.41 -12.34 25.34
CA GLN A 221 13.23 -13.40 24.36
C GLN A 221 11.78 -13.89 24.44
N ARG A 222 11.09 -13.87 23.32
CA ARG A 222 9.77 -14.48 23.12
C ARG A 222 9.96 -15.88 22.54
N ALA A 223 9.32 -16.86 23.16
CA ALA A 223 9.27 -18.23 22.67
C ALA A 223 8.05 -18.45 21.74
N PRO A 224 8.02 -19.52 20.94
CA PRO A 224 6.90 -19.82 20.04
C PRO A 224 5.53 -19.99 20.75
N ASP A 225 5.54 -20.33 22.05
CA ASP A 225 4.33 -20.45 22.89
C ASP A 225 3.88 -19.13 23.51
N GLY A 226 4.54 -18.01 23.17
CA GLY A 226 4.24 -16.67 23.70
C GLY A 226 4.87 -16.37 25.06
N SER A 227 5.57 -17.33 25.68
CA SER A 227 6.29 -17.06 26.93
C SER A 227 7.46 -16.09 26.73
N LEU A 228 7.70 -15.25 27.74
CA LEU A 228 8.72 -14.21 27.72
C LEU A 228 9.77 -14.47 28.81
N SER A 229 11.05 -14.35 28.45
CA SER A 229 12.16 -14.39 29.41
C SER A 229 13.09 -13.20 29.18
N MET A 230 13.59 -12.59 30.26
CA MET A 230 14.58 -11.52 30.15
C MET A 230 15.89 -12.09 29.59
N ILE A 231 16.48 -11.37 28.63
CA ILE A 231 17.81 -11.66 28.09
C ILE A 231 18.68 -10.41 28.15
N PRO A 232 20.01 -10.56 28.29
CA PRO A 232 20.91 -9.41 28.18
C PRO A 232 20.84 -8.82 26.76
N ILE A 233 20.96 -7.50 26.67
CA ILE A 233 21.18 -6.84 25.39
C ILE A 233 22.54 -7.31 24.85
N PRO A 234 22.67 -7.65 23.56
CA PRO A 234 23.92 -8.08 22.97
C PRO A 234 24.90 -6.91 22.76
N TYR A 235 24.93 -5.93 23.67
CA TYR A 235 25.72 -4.71 23.58
C TYR A 235 26.29 -4.38 24.97
N THR A 236 27.57 -4.02 25.06
CA THR A 236 28.23 -3.67 26.31
C THR A 236 28.02 -2.21 26.65
N ILE A 237 27.86 -1.94 27.94
CA ILE A 237 27.74 -0.59 28.51
C ILE A 237 28.85 -0.45 29.58
N PRO A 238 29.81 0.47 29.45
CA PRO A 238 30.00 1.41 28.34
C PRO A 238 30.39 0.70 27.02
N ALA A 239 29.97 1.27 25.90
CA ALA A 239 30.44 0.84 24.60
C ALA A 239 31.90 1.23 24.38
N LYS A 240 32.67 0.41 23.67
CA LYS A 240 34.04 0.76 23.28
C LYS A 240 34.05 1.84 22.20
N ASP A 241 33.19 1.69 21.20
CA ASP A 241 33.09 2.55 20.03
C ASP A 241 31.65 3.04 19.84
N ASP A 242 31.49 4.29 19.37
CA ASP A 242 30.21 4.79 18.88
C ASP A 242 29.91 4.14 17.52
N LEU A 243 29.00 3.19 17.51
CA LEU A 243 28.65 2.38 16.33
C LEU A 243 27.39 2.93 15.66
N GLY A 244 27.57 3.73 14.61
CA GLY A 244 26.49 4.38 13.84
C GLY A 244 25.47 3.42 13.20
N GLY A 245 25.78 2.12 13.15
CA GLY A 245 24.86 1.09 12.67
C GLY A 245 23.89 0.58 13.74
N ILE A 246 24.19 0.72 15.03
CA ILE A 246 23.49 -0.05 16.07
C ILE A 246 23.43 0.57 17.48
N GLY A 247 24.30 1.53 17.82
CA GLY A 247 24.65 1.81 19.22
C GLY A 247 23.72 2.77 19.98
N LEU A 248 22.78 3.47 19.35
CA LEU A 248 21.98 4.46 20.09
C LEU A 248 20.99 3.80 21.05
N TYR A 249 20.85 4.43 22.21
CA TYR A 249 19.65 4.39 23.03
C TYR A 249 18.83 5.66 22.79
N SER A 250 17.51 5.55 22.84
CA SER A 250 16.61 6.69 22.72
C SER A 250 15.26 6.41 23.38
N THR A 251 14.39 7.40 23.34
CA THR A 251 12.99 7.29 23.76
C THR A 251 12.06 7.43 22.55
N PRO A 252 10.85 6.85 22.59
CA PRO A 252 9.85 7.06 21.55
C PRO A 252 9.59 8.55 21.26
N LYS A 253 9.54 9.37 22.32
CA LYS A 253 9.34 10.82 22.20
C LYS A 253 10.47 11.52 21.44
N GLU A 254 11.71 11.29 21.84
CA GLU A 254 12.86 11.97 21.22
C GLU A 254 13.14 11.46 19.79
N PHE A 255 12.99 10.16 19.55
CA PHE A 255 13.14 9.62 18.19
C PHE A 255 12.04 10.16 17.25
N THR A 256 10.80 10.29 17.74
CA THR A 256 9.72 10.95 16.98
C THR A 256 10.06 12.41 16.69
N ARG A 257 10.62 13.15 17.67
CA ARG A 257 11.06 14.54 17.48
C ARG A 257 12.13 14.67 16.39
N PHE A 258 13.06 13.72 16.34
CA PHE A 258 14.06 13.62 15.26
C PHE A 258 13.39 13.39 13.89
N LEU A 259 12.42 12.48 13.78
CA LEU A 259 11.68 12.28 12.52
C LEU A 259 10.87 13.52 12.10
N GLN A 260 10.31 14.27 13.05
CA GLN A 260 9.62 15.53 12.77
C GLN A 260 10.56 16.60 12.17
N MET A 261 11.85 16.62 12.53
CA MET A 261 12.83 17.50 11.89
C MET A 261 12.96 17.17 10.39
N ILE A 262 12.96 15.89 10.03
CA ILE A 262 12.98 15.46 8.62
C ILE A 262 11.68 15.86 7.90
N LEU A 263 10.50 15.65 8.54
CA LEU A 263 9.21 16.13 8.00
C LEU A 263 9.15 17.66 7.80
N ARG A 264 9.91 18.41 8.60
CA ARG A 264 10.08 19.86 8.48
C ARG A 264 11.16 20.25 7.46
N ASN A 265 11.57 19.34 6.58
CA ASN A 265 12.63 19.54 5.60
C ASN A 265 13.95 20.00 6.22
N GLY A 266 14.30 19.46 7.39
CA GLY A 266 15.62 19.65 8.01
C GLY A 266 15.64 20.64 9.16
N GLU A 267 14.60 21.45 9.32
CA GLU A 267 14.46 22.48 10.37
C GLU A 267 15.73 23.34 10.49
N ASN A 268 16.42 23.32 11.63
CA ASN A 268 17.68 24.02 11.90
C ASN A 268 18.91 23.09 11.87
N VAL A 269 18.73 21.84 11.44
CA VAL A 269 19.77 20.80 11.41
C VAL A 269 20.35 20.62 10.00
N LEU A 270 19.48 20.50 8.99
CA LEU A 270 19.85 20.29 7.59
C LEU A 270 19.10 21.26 6.68
N ARG A 271 19.67 21.54 5.50
CA ARG A 271 18.97 22.20 4.41
C ARG A 271 17.99 21.22 3.72
N PRO A 272 16.90 21.73 3.10
CA PRO A 272 15.94 20.90 2.38
C PRO A 272 16.57 20.01 1.30
N GLU A 273 17.62 20.46 0.62
CA GLU A 273 18.31 19.70 -0.42
C GLU A 273 19.02 18.46 0.14
N SER A 274 19.61 18.58 1.33
CA SER A 274 20.25 17.45 2.03
C SER A 274 19.21 16.46 2.53
N VAL A 275 18.07 16.94 3.02
CA VAL A 275 16.94 16.06 3.35
C VAL A 275 16.45 15.34 2.10
N ASN A 276 16.25 16.04 0.98
CA ASN A 276 15.85 15.42 -0.27
C ASN A 276 16.87 14.36 -0.72
N THR A 277 18.17 14.58 -0.49
CA THR A 277 19.22 13.59 -0.79
C THR A 277 19.07 12.33 0.07
N ILE A 278 18.81 12.46 1.38
CA ILE A 278 18.56 11.31 2.26
C ILE A 278 17.35 10.50 1.78
N LEU A 279 16.29 11.19 1.32
CA LEU A 279 15.00 10.60 0.98
C LEU A 279 14.88 10.11 -0.47
N SER A 280 15.85 10.44 -1.34
CA SER A 280 15.82 10.08 -2.76
C SER A 280 16.45 8.71 -3.01
N PRO A 281 16.05 7.97 -4.07
CA PRO A 281 16.73 6.74 -4.49
C PRO A 281 18.22 6.97 -4.76
N GLN A 282 19.07 6.17 -4.11
CA GLN A 282 20.53 6.29 -4.16
C GLN A 282 21.25 5.05 -4.71
N LEU A 283 20.55 3.92 -4.94
CA LEU A 283 21.20 2.73 -5.47
C LEU A 283 21.56 2.88 -6.94
N GLU A 284 22.83 2.64 -7.24
CA GLU A 284 23.31 2.44 -8.61
C GLU A 284 22.69 1.17 -9.26
N CYS A 285 22.32 0.17 -8.43
CA CYS A 285 21.90 -1.16 -8.85
C CYS A 285 20.62 -1.62 -8.09
N ASN A 286 19.46 -1.04 -8.44
CA ASN A 286 18.22 -1.27 -7.70
C ASN A 286 17.48 -2.58 -8.05
N LYS A 287 17.86 -3.30 -9.10
CA LYS A 287 17.21 -4.59 -9.45
C LYS A 287 17.58 -5.69 -8.45
N GLU A 288 18.73 -5.54 -7.80
CA GLU A 288 19.41 -6.54 -6.99
C GLU A 288 18.75 -6.60 -5.61
N ILE A 289 18.47 -5.45 -5.00
CA ILE A 289 17.71 -5.40 -3.74
C ILE A 289 16.29 -5.97 -3.91
N ASN A 290 15.61 -5.66 -5.02
CA ASN A 290 14.27 -6.21 -5.30
C ASN A 290 14.34 -7.73 -5.56
N THR A 291 15.38 -8.21 -6.23
CA THR A 291 15.60 -9.65 -6.44
C THR A 291 15.89 -10.38 -5.12
N ILE A 292 16.75 -9.80 -4.27
CA ILE A 292 17.06 -10.34 -2.94
C ILE A 292 15.81 -10.37 -2.06
N ARG A 293 14.99 -9.33 -2.12
CA ARG A 293 13.71 -9.27 -1.42
C ARG A 293 12.74 -10.36 -1.91
N ASP A 294 12.56 -10.47 -3.23
CA ASP A 294 11.58 -11.37 -3.84
C ASP A 294 11.95 -12.85 -3.70
N ARG A 295 13.25 -13.16 -3.71
CA ARG A 295 13.78 -14.51 -3.50
C ARG A 295 14.08 -14.81 -2.02
N GLY A 296 14.07 -13.79 -1.17
CA GLY A 296 14.41 -13.88 0.24
C GLY A 296 13.27 -14.40 1.12
N SER A 297 13.53 -14.53 2.42
CA SER A 297 12.49 -14.90 3.38
C SER A 297 11.45 -13.78 3.48
N LYS A 298 10.19 -14.13 3.83
CA LYS A 298 9.14 -13.13 4.10
C LYS A 298 9.56 -12.09 5.14
N ILE A 299 10.37 -12.52 6.11
CA ILE A 299 10.96 -11.68 7.16
C ILE A 299 11.90 -10.65 6.55
N MET A 300 12.79 -11.05 5.63
CA MET A 300 13.68 -10.13 4.92
C MET A 300 12.88 -9.14 4.05
N SER A 301 11.81 -9.60 3.41
CA SER A 301 10.93 -8.70 2.66
C SER A 301 10.31 -7.63 3.57
N ARG A 302 9.77 -8.01 4.74
CA ARG A 302 9.16 -7.06 5.68
C ARG A 302 10.19 -6.17 6.39
N LEU A 303 11.39 -6.68 6.64
CA LEU A 303 12.52 -5.94 7.20
C LEU A 303 12.90 -4.75 6.31
N VAL A 304 13.04 -5.00 5.01
CA VAL A 304 13.48 -3.96 4.09
C VAL A 304 12.31 -3.05 3.74
N ASN A 305 11.10 -3.53 3.43
CA ASN A 305 9.85 -2.74 3.43
C ASN A 305 8.65 -3.62 2.99
N PRO A 306 7.39 -3.41 3.46
CA PRO A 306 6.20 -4.05 2.87
C PRO A 306 5.91 -3.71 1.39
N GLY A 307 6.56 -2.72 0.78
CA GLY A 307 6.35 -2.34 -0.63
C GLY A 307 6.83 -3.38 -1.65
N LYS A 308 6.15 -3.42 -2.81
CA LYS A 308 6.45 -4.33 -3.93
C LYS A 308 7.63 -3.90 -4.80
N VAL A 309 8.00 -2.63 -4.78
CA VAL A 309 9.23 -2.14 -5.39
C VAL A 309 9.87 -1.20 -4.38
N ILE A 310 11.14 -1.45 -4.09
CA ILE A 310 11.90 -0.68 -3.12
C ILE A 310 13.19 -0.17 -3.73
N ASP A 311 13.69 0.91 -3.17
CA ASP A 311 15.04 1.43 -3.37
C ASP A 311 15.66 1.74 -2.00
N MET A 312 16.89 2.24 -1.96
CA MET A 312 17.49 2.76 -0.73
C MET A 312 17.75 4.26 -0.87
N GLY A 313 17.33 5.01 0.14
CA GLY A 313 17.90 6.32 0.44
C GLY A 313 19.19 6.17 1.22
N LEU A 314 19.61 7.24 1.90
CA LEU A 314 20.73 7.14 2.84
C LEU A 314 20.24 6.50 4.14
N SER A 315 20.67 5.25 4.40
CA SER A 315 20.33 4.46 5.59
C SER A 315 18.83 4.16 5.81
N ALA A 316 18.00 4.31 4.79
CA ALA A 316 16.57 4.03 4.87
C ALA A 316 16.08 3.37 3.59
N SER A 317 15.14 2.43 3.69
CA SER A 317 14.48 1.91 2.49
C SER A 317 13.41 2.88 2.02
N ILE A 318 13.25 2.96 0.71
CA ILE A 318 12.23 3.76 0.05
C ILE A 318 11.22 2.83 -0.59
N ASN A 319 9.95 3.01 -0.29
CA ASN A 319 8.87 2.41 -1.06
C ASN A 319 8.69 3.17 -2.37
N LEU A 320 8.96 2.54 -3.50
CA LEU A 320 8.61 3.10 -4.81
C LEU A 320 7.15 2.83 -5.18
N ASP A 321 6.50 1.93 -4.45
CA ASP A 321 5.08 1.59 -4.59
C ASP A 321 4.24 2.03 -3.39
N ARG A 322 2.91 2.04 -3.57
CA ARG A 322 1.98 2.27 -2.46
C ARG A 322 2.04 1.09 -1.49
N VAL A 323 2.28 1.36 -0.21
CA VAL A 323 2.01 0.37 0.85
C VAL A 323 0.49 0.30 1.04
N PRO A 324 -0.16 -0.86 0.84
CA PRO A 324 -1.60 -0.98 0.92
C PRO A 324 -2.13 -0.40 2.24
N SER A 325 -3.19 0.42 2.14
CA SER A 325 -3.90 1.02 3.29
C SER A 325 -3.08 1.89 4.25
N ALA A 326 -1.80 2.16 3.99
CA ALA A 326 -0.94 2.92 4.91
C ALA A 326 -0.20 4.05 4.19
N ARG A 327 0.99 3.78 3.65
CA ARG A 327 1.94 4.80 3.18
C ARG A 327 1.92 5.04 1.67
N TYR A 328 2.18 6.28 1.25
CA TYR A 328 2.35 6.69 -0.14
C TYR A 328 3.70 6.22 -0.74
N PRO A 329 3.81 6.14 -2.09
CA PRO A 329 5.10 6.03 -2.76
C PRO A 329 6.02 7.19 -2.37
N GLY A 330 7.31 6.89 -2.18
CA GLY A 330 8.31 7.80 -1.64
C GLY A 330 8.41 7.77 -0.12
N SER A 331 7.53 7.06 0.59
CA SER A 331 7.69 6.85 2.02
C SER A 331 8.95 6.02 2.32
N ILE A 332 9.57 6.33 3.45
CA ILE A 332 10.75 5.64 3.91
C ILE A 332 10.51 4.96 5.25
N SER A 333 11.28 3.92 5.52
CA SER A 333 11.25 3.23 6.81
C SER A 333 12.53 2.46 7.08
N TRP A 334 12.71 2.07 8.34
CA TRP A 334 13.67 1.04 8.72
C TRP A 334 13.24 0.42 10.05
N ALA A 335 14.03 -0.54 10.53
CA ALA A 335 13.77 -1.27 11.77
C ALA A 335 15.04 -1.45 12.61
N GLY A 336 14.84 -1.69 13.91
CA GLY A 336 15.83 -2.13 14.88
C GLY A 336 15.60 -3.59 15.26
N ALA A 337 16.68 -4.30 15.62
CA ALA A 337 16.65 -5.74 15.88
C ALA A 337 15.71 -6.13 17.05
N ALA A 338 15.45 -5.24 18.00
CA ALA A 338 14.59 -5.50 19.15
C ALA A 338 13.08 -5.30 18.87
N ASN A 339 12.65 -5.47 17.62
CA ASN A 339 11.29 -5.17 17.14
C ASN A 339 10.87 -3.71 17.34
N ALA A 340 11.81 -2.79 17.10
CA ALA A 340 11.53 -1.36 17.06
C ALA A 340 11.46 -0.90 15.59
N PHE A 341 10.48 -0.10 15.22
CA PHE A 341 10.21 0.27 13.83
C PHE A 341 9.97 1.77 13.70
N TRP A 342 10.31 2.33 12.55
CA TRP A 342 9.92 3.69 12.20
C TRP A 342 9.61 3.83 10.72
N TRP A 343 8.77 4.81 10.41
CA TRP A 343 8.46 5.19 9.05
C TRP A 343 8.19 6.69 8.97
N LEU A 344 8.39 7.23 7.77
CA LEU A 344 8.16 8.63 7.46
C LEU A 344 7.60 8.75 6.05
N ASP A 345 6.52 9.52 5.92
CA ASP A 345 5.84 9.77 4.67
C ASP A 345 5.70 11.30 4.48
N MET A 346 6.62 11.87 3.71
CA MET A 346 6.62 13.30 3.38
C MET A 346 5.33 13.74 2.68
N LYS A 347 4.71 12.85 1.89
CA LYS A 347 3.50 13.15 1.13
C LYS A 347 2.26 13.18 2.03
N ALA A 348 2.16 12.25 2.98
CA ALA A 348 1.13 12.29 4.01
C ALA A 348 1.40 13.39 5.06
N GLY A 349 2.66 13.81 5.21
CA GLY A 349 3.10 14.71 6.27
C GLY A 349 3.10 14.05 7.65
N ILE A 350 3.25 12.73 7.70
CA ILE A 350 3.15 11.92 8.93
C ILE A 350 4.38 11.01 9.06
N CYS A 351 4.84 10.84 10.30
CA CYS A 351 5.81 9.82 10.68
C CYS A 351 5.26 9.00 11.86
N GLY A 352 5.77 7.78 12.02
CA GLY A 352 5.41 6.92 13.14
C GLY A 352 6.57 6.08 13.63
N THR A 353 6.48 5.67 14.89
CA THR A 353 7.40 4.73 15.53
C THR A 353 6.62 3.70 16.31
N LEU A 354 7.06 2.45 16.29
CA LEU A 354 6.61 1.41 17.21
C LEU A 354 7.84 0.89 17.95
N PHE A 355 8.00 1.28 19.22
CA PHE A 355 9.08 0.79 20.07
C PHE A 355 8.59 -0.44 20.82
N MET A 356 9.24 -1.57 20.57
CA MET A 356 9.15 -2.77 21.39
C MET A 356 10.56 -3.14 21.83
N HIS A 357 10.68 -4.14 22.70
CA HIS A 357 11.99 -4.59 23.17
C HIS A 357 12.04 -6.11 23.31
N SER A 358 11.91 -6.80 22.18
CA SER A 358 11.79 -8.25 22.15
C SER A 358 12.58 -8.90 21.03
N PHE A 359 13.00 -10.15 21.24
CA PHE A 359 13.59 -11.07 20.29
C PHE A 359 12.66 -12.29 20.11
N PRO A 360 12.71 -13.02 18.99
CA PRO A 360 13.65 -12.86 17.87
C PRO A 360 13.41 -11.56 17.08
N PRO A 361 14.43 -11.03 16.40
CA PRO A 361 14.27 -9.86 15.55
C PRO A 361 13.22 -10.09 14.48
N PHE A 362 12.40 -9.07 14.23
CA PHE A 362 11.38 -9.06 13.18
C PHE A 362 10.33 -10.17 13.39
N ASP A 363 9.85 -10.27 14.64
CA ASP A 363 8.77 -11.15 15.05
C ASP A 363 7.53 -10.87 14.20
N THR A 364 6.89 -11.92 13.69
CA THR A 364 5.74 -11.78 12.80
C THR A 364 4.55 -11.10 13.48
N ALA A 365 4.35 -11.34 14.78
CA ALA A 365 3.26 -10.68 15.53
C ALA A 365 3.54 -9.19 15.73
N ALA A 366 4.81 -8.79 15.91
CA ALA A 366 5.20 -7.38 15.98
C ALA A 366 5.00 -6.66 14.63
N LEU A 367 5.33 -7.33 13.53
CA LEU A 367 5.12 -6.80 12.17
C LEU A 367 3.63 -6.68 11.82
N ASP A 368 2.82 -7.69 12.16
CA ASP A 368 1.37 -7.64 11.92
C ASP A 368 0.70 -6.54 12.77
N LEU A 369 1.16 -6.34 14.01
CA LEU A 369 0.74 -5.21 14.84
C LEU A 369 1.08 -3.86 14.20
N LEU A 370 2.29 -3.70 13.67
CA LEU A 370 2.68 -2.49 12.94
C LEU A 370 1.76 -2.25 11.72
N ASP A 371 1.53 -3.29 10.91
CA ASP A 371 0.66 -3.21 9.73
C ASP A 371 -0.78 -2.76 10.11
N GLU A 372 -1.32 -3.29 11.21
CA GLU A 372 -2.67 -2.95 11.71
C GLU A 372 -2.75 -1.52 12.25
N LEU A 373 -1.75 -1.09 13.03
CA LEU A 373 -1.65 0.29 13.55
C LEU A 373 -1.49 1.32 12.43
N GLU A 374 -0.64 1.04 11.43
CA GLU A 374 -0.49 1.89 10.25
C GLU A 374 -1.81 2.03 9.47
N ALA A 375 -2.53 0.92 9.25
CA ALA A 375 -3.80 0.93 8.53
C ALA A 375 -4.90 1.68 9.31
N ALA A 376 -4.95 1.51 10.62
CA ALA A 376 -5.87 2.25 11.48
C ALA A 376 -5.56 3.75 11.48
N LEU A 377 -4.29 4.14 11.62
CA LEU A 377 -3.87 5.55 11.57
C LEU A 377 -4.20 6.19 10.21
N ALA A 378 -3.98 5.50 9.10
CA ALA A 378 -4.31 6.01 7.78
C ALA A 378 -5.83 6.21 7.60
N SER A 379 -6.65 5.34 8.20
CA SER A 379 -8.10 5.51 8.23
C SER A 379 -8.54 6.74 9.05
N GLU A 380 -7.82 7.07 10.13
CA GLU A 380 -8.08 8.25 10.96
C GLU A 380 -7.56 9.54 10.29
N SER A 381 -6.39 9.48 9.66
CA SER A 381 -5.76 10.61 8.97
C SER A 381 -6.53 11.08 7.74
N LEU A 382 -7.27 10.18 7.07
CA LEU A 382 -8.26 10.54 6.04
C LEU A 382 -9.42 11.40 6.59
N THR A 383 -9.60 11.43 7.92
CA THR A 383 -10.58 12.30 8.62
C THR A 383 -9.97 13.65 8.99
N ILE A 384 -8.65 13.72 9.24
CA ILE A 384 -7.92 14.93 9.68
C ILE A 384 -7.38 15.76 8.49
N CYS A 385 -7.01 15.13 7.36
CA CYS A 385 -6.52 15.83 6.17
C CYS A 385 -7.58 16.67 5.43
N TYR A 386 -8.87 16.55 5.80
CA TYR A 386 -9.95 17.39 5.28
C TYR A 386 -9.83 18.86 5.75
N ASP A 387 -9.11 19.14 6.85
CA ASP A 387 -8.95 20.51 7.37
C ASP A 387 -7.69 21.25 6.86
N PHE A 388 -6.71 20.56 6.23
CA PHE A 388 -5.39 21.18 5.95
C PHE A 388 -4.88 21.09 4.50
N THR A 389 -5.56 20.44 3.56
CA THR A 389 -5.08 20.30 2.16
C THR A 389 -5.83 21.19 1.16
N ALA A 390 -6.14 22.43 1.55
CA ALA A 390 -6.34 23.53 0.61
C ALA A 390 -5.00 24.09 0.13
N SER A 391 -4.16 23.29 -0.54
CA SER A 391 -3.03 23.81 -1.31
C SER A 391 -2.90 23.10 -2.65
N LYS A 392 -3.13 23.90 -3.69
CA LYS A 392 -2.91 23.61 -5.11
C LYS A 392 -1.47 23.14 -5.32
N ASP A 393 -1.28 21.89 -5.76
CA ASP A 393 -0.61 21.58 -7.03
C ASP A 393 -0.41 20.07 -7.21
N HIS A 394 -0.75 19.62 -8.43
CA HIS A 394 -0.71 18.26 -8.98
C HIS A 394 -1.85 17.29 -8.63
N ALA A 395 -3.03 17.57 -9.20
CA ALA A 395 -3.93 16.55 -9.74
C ALA A 395 -4.69 17.13 -10.96
N ASN A 396 -4.43 16.62 -12.17
CA ASN A 396 -5.24 16.94 -13.36
C ASN A 396 -6.58 16.18 -13.37
N TYR A 397 -7.22 15.98 -12.21
CA TYR A 397 -8.60 15.51 -12.12
C TYR A 397 -9.36 16.50 -11.25
N ASN A 398 -9.93 17.50 -11.91
CA ASN A 398 -10.76 18.51 -11.29
C ASN A 398 -12.22 18.17 -11.59
N TYR A 399 -12.80 17.35 -10.70
CA TYR A 399 -14.24 17.31 -10.40
C TYR A 399 -15.19 16.76 -11.49
N THR A 400 -15.77 15.57 -11.23
CA THR A 400 -17.22 15.24 -11.26
C THR A 400 -17.49 13.85 -11.85
N LEU A 401 -18.32 13.07 -11.17
CA LEU A 401 -18.74 11.72 -11.55
C LEU A 401 -20.26 11.61 -11.59
N ILE A 402 -20.86 11.04 -12.65
CA ILE A 402 -22.32 10.75 -12.64
C ILE A 402 -22.64 9.26 -12.72
N TYR A 403 -23.50 8.79 -11.80
CA TYR A 403 -24.05 7.43 -11.77
C TYR A 403 -25.46 7.35 -12.29
N HIS A 404 -25.79 6.39 -13.17
CA HIS A 404 -27.14 6.27 -13.74
C HIS A 404 -27.84 4.89 -13.51
N TYR A 405 -29.18 4.95 -13.37
CA TYR A 405 -30.18 4.00 -12.83
C TYR A 405 -31.14 3.37 -13.90
N ALA A 406 -31.72 2.15 -13.74
CA ALA A 406 -33.16 1.86 -14.03
C ALA A 406 -33.73 0.44 -13.77
N LEU A 407 -35.03 0.45 -13.39
CA LEU A 407 -36.09 -0.59 -13.41
C LEU A 407 -36.15 -1.75 -12.42
N THR A 408 -35.47 -1.62 -11.28
CA THR A 408 -36.01 -2.17 -10.04
C THR A 408 -35.84 -1.10 -8.95
N ARG A 409 -36.78 -0.98 -8.00
CA ARG A 409 -37.03 0.23 -7.16
C ARG A 409 -35.86 1.05 -6.55
N GLN A 410 -34.62 0.57 -6.41
CA GLN A 410 -33.58 1.18 -5.55
C GLN A 410 -32.17 0.55 -5.77
N PRO A 411 -31.20 1.13 -6.53
CA PRO A 411 -29.88 0.54 -6.81
C PRO A 411 -28.66 1.43 -6.41
N CYS A 412 -28.86 2.73 -6.18
CA CYS A 412 -27.94 3.56 -5.38
C CYS A 412 -28.42 3.69 -3.94
N SER A 413 -29.49 2.99 -3.56
CA SER A 413 -29.88 2.81 -2.16
C SER A 413 -28.99 1.75 -1.50
N PRO A 414 -28.93 1.71 -0.15
CA PRO A 414 -28.02 0.85 0.58
C PRO A 414 -28.02 -0.62 0.11
N GLY A 415 -26.85 -1.16 -0.22
CA GLY A 415 -26.69 -2.56 -0.66
C GLY A 415 -26.78 -2.79 -2.19
N GLY A 416 -26.67 -1.75 -3.01
CA GLY A 416 -26.52 -1.85 -4.46
C GLY A 416 -25.07 -1.62 -4.93
N ILE A 417 -24.74 -2.08 -6.14
CA ILE A 417 -23.43 -1.82 -6.76
C ILE A 417 -23.20 -0.32 -6.97
N GLY A 418 -24.23 0.41 -7.42
CA GLY A 418 -24.14 1.85 -7.66
C GLY A 418 -23.88 2.65 -6.38
N HIS A 419 -24.48 2.23 -5.26
CA HIS A 419 -24.27 2.83 -3.94
C HIS A 419 -22.81 2.69 -3.48
N SER A 420 -22.26 1.48 -3.51
CA SER A 420 -20.87 1.22 -3.11
C SER A 420 -19.87 1.90 -4.03
N LEU A 421 -20.15 1.96 -5.34
CA LEU A 421 -19.32 2.69 -6.28
C LEU A 421 -19.34 4.20 -5.98
N ALA A 422 -20.51 4.81 -5.75
CA ALA A 422 -20.60 6.23 -5.42
C ALA A 422 -19.77 6.59 -4.18
N LEU A 423 -19.91 5.81 -3.10
CA LEU A 423 -19.11 5.98 -1.89
C LEU A 423 -17.61 5.79 -2.14
N GLU A 424 -17.23 4.82 -2.96
CA GLU A 424 -15.82 4.52 -3.20
C GLU A 424 -15.15 5.59 -4.06
N PHE A 425 -15.81 6.13 -5.08
CA PHE A 425 -15.25 7.27 -5.83
C PHE A 425 -15.21 8.53 -4.97
N GLN A 426 -16.22 8.76 -4.14
CA GLN A 426 -16.20 9.88 -3.20
C GLN A 426 -15.05 9.75 -2.19
N ARG A 427 -14.81 8.54 -1.67
CA ARG A 427 -13.63 8.22 -0.82
C ARG A 427 -12.30 8.47 -1.51
N ASN A 428 -12.26 8.44 -2.85
CA ASN A 428 -11.08 8.77 -3.65
C ASN A 428 -11.01 10.28 -3.98
N GLY A 429 -11.81 11.13 -3.34
CA GLY A 429 -11.77 12.59 -3.47
C GLY A 429 -12.53 13.14 -4.67
N LEU A 430 -13.33 12.33 -5.37
CA LEU A 430 -14.15 12.81 -6.48
C LEU A 430 -15.44 13.45 -5.94
N ARG A 431 -15.85 14.56 -6.58
CA ARG A 431 -17.21 15.08 -6.48
C ARG A 431 -18.16 14.13 -7.21
N VAL A 432 -19.20 13.64 -6.54
CA VAL A 432 -20.08 12.59 -7.10
C VAL A 432 -21.51 13.09 -7.22
N PHE A 433 -22.08 13.01 -8.42
CA PHE A 433 -23.50 13.06 -8.71
C PHE A 433 -24.06 11.64 -8.77
N ALA A 434 -24.76 11.21 -7.71
CA ALA A 434 -25.52 9.97 -7.74
C ALA A 434 -26.93 10.25 -8.25
N THR A 435 -27.44 9.41 -9.15
CA THR A 435 -28.81 9.56 -9.62
C THR A 435 -29.70 8.38 -9.23
N ALA A 436 -30.98 8.69 -9.07
CA ALA A 436 -32.04 7.72 -8.92
C ALA A 436 -33.31 8.24 -9.59
N ARG A 437 -34.29 7.35 -9.77
CA ARG A 437 -35.64 7.73 -10.25
C ARG A 437 -36.31 8.82 -9.42
N ASN A 438 -35.95 8.83 -8.15
CA ASN A 438 -36.42 9.70 -7.10
C ASN A 438 -35.21 9.90 -6.19
N LYS A 439 -34.70 11.13 -6.13
CA LYS A 439 -33.48 11.48 -5.39
C LYS A 439 -33.62 11.27 -3.88
N GLU A 440 -34.83 11.32 -3.32
CA GLU A 440 -35.06 11.08 -1.89
C GLU A 440 -34.63 9.66 -1.47
N ALA A 441 -34.57 8.71 -2.41
CA ALA A 441 -34.02 7.37 -2.18
C ALA A 441 -32.49 7.32 -1.98
N LEU A 442 -31.82 8.48 -2.05
CA LEU A 442 -30.37 8.67 -1.92
C LEU A 442 -29.97 9.52 -0.70
N ALA A 443 -30.90 9.77 0.23
CA ALA A 443 -30.63 10.57 1.43
C ALA A 443 -29.36 10.12 2.20
N ASP A 444 -29.11 8.80 2.26
CA ASP A 444 -27.92 8.25 2.95
C ASP A 444 -26.60 8.51 2.21
N LEU A 445 -26.64 8.80 0.91
CA LEU A 445 -25.50 9.25 0.11
C LEU A 445 -25.33 10.77 0.24
N GLU A 446 -26.43 11.53 0.30
CA GLU A 446 -26.39 12.98 0.55
C GLU A 446 -25.77 13.31 1.92
N GLU A 447 -26.15 12.58 2.96
CA GLU A 447 -25.54 12.67 4.30
C GLU A 447 -24.01 12.45 4.27
N LYS A 448 -23.54 11.69 3.29
CA LYS A 448 -22.11 11.37 3.14
C LYS A 448 -21.38 12.34 2.22
N GLY A 449 -22.05 13.32 1.62
CA GLY A 449 -21.48 14.34 0.74
C GLY A 449 -21.55 14.02 -0.76
N VAL A 450 -22.36 13.05 -1.17
CA VAL A 450 -22.70 12.79 -2.57
C VAL A 450 -23.90 13.66 -2.97
N GLU A 451 -23.88 14.24 -4.16
CA GLU A 451 -25.00 15.04 -4.65
C GLU A 451 -26.03 14.16 -5.35
N ALA A 452 -27.29 14.18 -4.89
CA ALA A 452 -28.36 13.39 -5.48
C ALA A 452 -29.12 14.14 -6.58
N LEU A 453 -29.39 13.47 -7.70
CA LEU A 453 -30.17 13.98 -8.82
C LEU A 453 -31.27 13.01 -9.27
N ASP A 454 -32.36 13.58 -9.79
CA ASP A 454 -33.45 12.81 -10.39
C ASP A 454 -33.11 12.40 -11.83
N LEU A 455 -33.30 11.12 -12.14
CA LEU A 455 -33.07 10.60 -13.47
C LEU A 455 -33.82 9.29 -13.75
N VAL A 456 -34.45 9.27 -14.92
CA VAL A 456 -35.05 8.12 -15.58
C VAL A 456 -34.37 7.93 -16.95
N VAL A 457 -33.46 6.95 -17.09
CA VAL A 457 -32.64 6.77 -18.33
C VAL A 457 -33.44 6.45 -19.58
N ASP A 458 -34.63 5.86 -19.42
CA ASP A 458 -35.59 5.52 -20.47
C ASP A 458 -36.57 6.67 -20.75
N ASN A 459 -36.25 7.90 -20.30
CA ASN A 459 -37.05 9.09 -20.54
C ASN A 459 -36.17 10.25 -21.03
N GLU A 460 -36.44 10.70 -22.25
CA GLU A 460 -35.61 11.71 -22.91
C GLU A 460 -35.54 13.03 -22.13
N LYS A 461 -36.71 13.53 -21.68
CA LYS A 461 -36.80 14.78 -20.92
C LYS A 461 -36.05 14.70 -19.59
N SER A 462 -36.11 13.54 -18.92
CA SER A 462 -35.40 13.34 -17.66
C SER A 462 -33.88 13.35 -17.85
N VAL A 463 -33.37 12.74 -18.91
CA VAL A 463 -31.94 12.75 -19.22
C VAL A 463 -31.45 14.16 -19.57
N LEU A 464 -32.21 14.90 -20.37
CA LEU A 464 -31.88 16.30 -20.70
C LEU A 464 -31.90 17.20 -19.45
N SER A 465 -32.93 17.07 -18.61
CA SER A 465 -33.01 17.83 -17.36
C SER A 465 -31.85 17.52 -16.41
N CYS A 466 -31.45 16.25 -16.31
CA CYS A 466 -30.29 15.85 -15.50
C CYS A 466 -29.00 16.42 -16.08
N PHE A 467 -28.86 16.45 -17.41
CA PHE A 467 -27.70 17.06 -18.09
C PHE A 467 -27.58 18.56 -17.78
N ASP A 468 -28.68 19.31 -17.91
CA ASP A 468 -28.69 20.74 -17.63
C ASP A 468 -28.35 21.05 -16.17
N GLU A 469 -28.90 20.28 -15.24
CA GLU A 469 -28.61 20.40 -13.80
C GLU A 469 -27.14 20.11 -13.49
N VAL A 470 -26.57 19.03 -14.05
CA VAL A 470 -25.14 18.71 -13.91
C VAL A 470 -24.28 19.83 -14.49
N LYS A 471 -24.59 20.29 -15.70
CA LYS A 471 -23.84 21.34 -16.38
C LYS A 471 -23.86 22.64 -15.57
N SER A 472 -25.01 23.00 -15.01
CA SER A 472 -25.17 24.12 -14.09
C SER A 472 -24.29 23.98 -12.85
N ARG A 473 -24.31 22.81 -12.20
CA ARG A 473 -23.53 22.53 -10.99
C ARG A 473 -22.03 22.43 -11.23
N LEU A 474 -21.60 22.05 -12.43
CA LEU A 474 -20.20 22.05 -12.84
C LEU A 474 -19.65 23.48 -12.95
N GLY A 475 -20.44 24.38 -13.53
CA GLY A 475 -20.01 25.73 -13.88
C GLY A 475 -19.37 25.81 -15.27
N GLU A 476 -19.20 27.03 -15.77
CA GLU A 476 -18.68 27.27 -17.12
C GLU A 476 -17.23 26.78 -17.29
N GLY A 477 -16.95 26.20 -18.46
CA GLY A 477 -15.61 25.70 -18.82
C GLY A 477 -15.16 24.45 -18.08
N LYS A 478 -16.07 23.74 -17.37
CA LYS A 478 -15.79 22.47 -16.72
C LYS A 478 -16.53 21.31 -17.40
N GLY A 479 -15.81 20.24 -17.67
CA GLY A 479 -16.35 18.99 -18.20
C GLY A 479 -16.70 17.97 -17.12
N LEU A 480 -17.07 16.78 -17.57
CA LEU A 480 -17.39 15.63 -16.72
C LEU A 480 -16.28 14.58 -16.83
N ASP A 481 -15.55 14.35 -15.74
CA ASP A 481 -14.40 13.43 -15.76
C ASP A 481 -14.80 11.98 -15.99
N ILE A 482 -15.89 11.53 -15.37
CA ILE A 482 -16.30 10.12 -15.41
C ILE A 482 -17.81 9.98 -15.51
N LEU A 483 -18.28 9.20 -16.49
CA LEU A 483 -19.68 8.76 -16.59
C LEU A 483 -19.77 7.26 -16.34
N VAL A 484 -20.49 6.83 -15.30
CA VAL A 484 -20.69 5.41 -14.98
C VAL A 484 -22.10 4.97 -15.35
N ASN A 485 -22.18 4.17 -16.41
CA ASN A 485 -23.39 3.50 -16.86
C ASN A 485 -23.57 2.18 -16.11
N ASN A 486 -24.17 2.26 -14.93
CA ASN A 486 -24.44 1.14 -14.05
C ASN A 486 -25.87 0.58 -14.18
N ALA A 487 -26.79 1.34 -14.79
CA ALA A 487 -28.18 0.96 -14.97
C ALA A 487 -28.31 -0.44 -15.57
N GLY A 488 -29.20 -1.25 -14.98
CA GLY A 488 -29.32 -2.64 -15.38
C GLY A 488 -30.56 -3.32 -14.81
N ARG A 489 -31.33 -3.95 -15.69
CA ARG A 489 -32.43 -4.85 -15.38
C ARG A 489 -31.99 -6.29 -15.62
N ASN A 490 -32.14 -7.14 -14.60
CA ASN A 490 -32.06 -8.58 -14.78
C ASN A 490 -33.36 -9.13 -15.36
N TYR A 491 -33.25 -10.10 -16.26
CA TYR A 491 -34.36 -10.87 -16.79
C TYR A 491 -33.99 -12.34 -16.90
N THR A 492 -34.27 -13.10 -15.83
CA THR A 492 -33.97 -14.54 -15.73
C THR A 492 -35.23 -15.38 -16.00
N VAL A 493 -35.48 -15.67 -17.27
CA VAL A 493 -36.62 -16.46 -17.78
C VAL A 493 -36.10 -17.37 -18.91
N PRO A 494 -36.61 -18.61 -19.06
CA PRO A 494 -36.25 -19.44 -20.21
C PRO A 494 -36.57 -18.75 -21.54
N ALA A 495 -35.74 -18.97 -22.55
CA ALA A 495 -35.81 -18.20 -23.79
C ALA A 495 -37.14 -18.31 -24.53
N LEU A 496 -37.83 -19.45 -24.39
CA LEU A 496 -39.13 -19.72 -25.02
C LEU A 496 -40.32 -19.23 -24.19
N ASP A 497 -40.08 -18.79 -22.95
CA ASP A 497 -41.12 -18.35 -21.99
C ASP A 497 -41.11 -16.83 -21.78
N VAL A 498 -40.35 -16.08 -22.59
CA VAL A 498 -40.16 -14.65 -22.41
C VAL A 498 -41.44 -13.85 -22.70
N ASN A 499 -41.68 -12.83 -21.89
CA ASN A 499 -42.71 -11.83 -22.13
C ASN A 499 -42.10 -10.69 -22.96
N MET A 500 -42.73 -10.35 -24.10
CA MET A 500 -42.17 -9.38 -25.05
C MET A 500 -42.09 -7.95 -24.51
N ASP A 501 -42.94 -7.55 -23.57
CA ASP A 501 -42.88 -6.21 -22.97
C ASP A 501 -41.70 -6.12 -21.99
N GLU A 502 -41.45 -7.18 -21.23
CA GLU A 502 -40.26 -7.29 -20.39
C GLU A 502 -38.97 -7.35 -21.22
N VAL A 503 -39.01 -7.98 -22.40
CA VAL A 503 -37.90 -7.98 -23.36
C VAL A 503 -37.59 -6.55 -23.79
N ARG A 504 -38.59 -5.82 -24.32
CA ARG A 504 -38.43 -4.42 -24.74
C ARG A 504 -37.89 -3.57 -23.60
N GLN A 505 -38.47 -3.69 -22.42
CA GLN A 505 -38.06 -2.93 -21.25
C GLN A 505 -36.63 -3.26 -20.76
N THR A 506 -36.19 -4.51 -20.92
CA THR A 506 -34.81 -4.91 -20.60
C THR A 506 -33.82 -4.30 -21.59
N PHE A 507 -34.15 -4.29 -22.89
CA PHE A 507 -33.35 -3.59 -23.90
C PHE A 507 -33.35 -2.08 -23.68
N GLU A 508 -34.50 -1.50 -23.34
CA GLU A 508 -34.64 -0.07 -23.11
C GLU A 508 -33.67 0.39 -22.02
N THR A 509 -33.65 -0.31 -20.88
CA THR A 509 -32.73 0.03 -19.78
C THR A 509 -31.28 -0.32 -20.07
N ASN A 510 -31.01 -1.54 -20.53
CA ASN A 510 -29.64 -2.07 -20.54
C ASN A 510 -28.80 -1.57 -21.72
N ILE A 511 -29.43 -1.08 -22.79
CA ILE A 511 -28.71 -0.60 -23.98
C ILE A 511 -29.24 0.73 -24.52
N ILE A 512 -30.54 0.91 -24.73
CA ILE A 512 -31.05 2.15 -25.34
C ILE A 512 -30.80 3.36 -24.42
N GLY A 513 -31.09 3.22 -23.12
CA GLY A 513 -30.78 4.22 -22.11
C GLY A 513 -29.28 4.52 -22.03
N VAL A 514 -28.41 3.51 -22.17
CA VAL A 514 -26.95 3.71 -22.19
C VAL A 514 -26.51 4.51 -23.42
N ILE A 515 -27.05 4.18 -24.60
CA ILE A 515 -26.79 4.93 -25.84
C ILE A 515 -27.23 6.38 -25.67
N HIS A 516 -28.42 6.59 -25.11
CA HIS A 516 -28.96 7.92 -24.90
C HIS A 516 -28.11 8.74 -23.91
N MET A 517 -27.70 8.13 -22.80
CA MET A 517 -26.80 8.72 -21.82
C MET A 517 -25.47 9.14 -22.43
N CYS A 518 -24.83 8.25 -23.20
CA CYS A 518 -23.60 8.58 -23.92
C CYS A 518 -23.86 9.75 -24.88
N LYS A 519 -24.89 9.67 -25.74
CA LYS A 519 -25.23 10.72 -26.70
C LYS A 519 -25.37 12.11 -26.05
N VAL A 520 -26.09 12.19 -24.92
CA VAL A 520 -26.36 13.47 -24.25
C VAL A 520 -25.16 14.01 -23.48
N PHE A 521 -24.42 13.15 -22.77
CA PHE A 521 -23.33 13.60 -21.89
C PHE A 521 -21.97 13.71 -22.58
N THR A 522 -21.79 13.12 -23.77
CA THR A 522 -20.53 13.18 -24.54
C THR A 522 -19.93 14.59 -24.64
N PRO A 523 -20.67 15.69 -24.85
CA PRO A 523 -20.07 17.03 -24.86
C PRO A 523 -19.30 17.37 -23.58
N LEU A 524 -19.84 17.06 -22.39
CA LEU A 524 -19.15 17.28 -21.12
C LEU A 524 -17.96 16.33 -20.94
N ILE A 525 -18.09 15.10 -21.43
CA ILE A 525 -16.99 14.11 -21.37
C ILE A 525 -15.82 14.52 -22.27
N ILE A 526 -16.11 15.02 -23.48
CA ILE A 526 -15.08 15.52 -24.41
C ILE A 526 -14.38 16.73 -23.81
N GLU A 527 -15.12 17.67 -23.21
CA GLU A 527 -14.55 18.85 -22.55
C GLU A 527 -13.52 18.45 -21.48
N ALA A 528 -13.80 17.40 -20.70
CA ALA A 528 -12.88 16.89 -19.67
C ALA A 528 -11.83 15.90 -20.18
N LYS A 529 -11.90 15.44 -21.44
CA LYS A 529 -11.16 14.26 -21.93
C LYS A 529 -11.37 13.04 -20.99
N GLY A 530 -12.62 12.86 -20.58
CA GLY A 530 -13.04 11.98 -19.50
C GLY A 530 -13.12 10.49 -19.87
N THR A 531 -13.70 9.70 -18.96
CA THR A 531 -13.85 8.24 -19.09
C THR A 531 -15.31 7.81 -18.96
N ILE A 532 -15.82 7.07 -19.95
CA ILE A 532 -17.10 6.38 -19.89
C ILE A 532 -16.86 4.95 -19.37
N VAL A 533 -17.53 4.59 -18.27
CA VAL A 533 -17.46 3.27 -17.64
C VAL A 533 -18.76 2.53 -17.83
N GLN A 534 -18.70 1.34 -18.43
CA GLN A 534 -19.85 0.53 -18.79
C GLN A 534 -19.90 -0.72 -17.92
N ILE A 535 -20.94 -0.88 -17.10
CA ILE A 535 -21.10 -2.08 -16.26
C ILE A 535 -21.68 -3.23 -17.08
N GLY A 536 -20.77 -4.00 -17.68
CA GLY A 536 -21.04 -5.25 -18.38
C GLY A 536 -21.19 -6.47 -17.45
N SER A 537 -21.29 -7.66 -18.03
CA SER A 537 -21.44 -8.91 -17.28
C SER A 537 -20.79 -10.09 -17.98
N VAL A 538 -20.32 -11.08 -17.21
CA VAL A 538 -19.92 -12.39 -17.77
C VAL A 538 -21.05 -13.04 -18.60
N ALA A 539 -22.30 -12.70 -18.32
CA ALA A 539 -23.46 -13.17 -19.06
C ALA A 539 -23.52 -12.70 -20.53
N GLY A 540 -22.77 -11.64 -20.89
CA GLY A 540 -22.58 -11.23 -22.28
C GLY A 540 -21.55 -12.08 -23.06
N ILE A 541 -20.81 -12.95 -22.35
CA ILE A 541 -19.68 -13.73 -22.90
C ILE A 541 -20.02 -15.22 -22.95
N ILE A 542 -20.72 -15.73 -21.94
CA ILE A 542 -21.11 -17.14 -21.85
C ILE A 542 -22.62 -17.31 -22.00
N PRO A 543 -23.11 -18.46 -22.50
CA PRO A 543 -24.53 -18.75 -22.67
C PRO A 543 -25.18 -19.08 -21.32
N TYR A 544 -25.28 -18.06 -20.45
CA TYR A 544 -25.75 -18.22 -19.09
C TYR A 544 -27.25 -18.56 -19.08
N VAL A 545 -27.55 -19.80 -18.73
CA VAL A 545 -28.87 -20.42 -18.91
C VAL A 545 -29.96 -19.64 -18.16
N PHE A 546 -31.15 -19.62 -18.78
CA PHE A 546 -32.32 -18.83 -18.40
C PHE A 546 -32.10 -17.32 -18.38
N GLY A 547 -31.03 -16.81 -19.02
CA GLY A 547 -30.73 -15.39 -19.11
C GLY A 547 -30.75 -14.83 -20.54
N SER A 548 -31.35 -15.50 -21.53
CA SER A 548 -31.16 -15.21 -22.96
C SER A 548 -31.26 -13.73 -23.33
N VAL A 549 -32.31 -13.04 -22.87
CA VAL A 549 -32.53 -11.61 -23.11
C VAL A 549 -31.49 -10.76 -22.39
N TYR A 550 -31.23 -11.03 -21.11
CA TYR A 550 -30.20 -10.30 -20.35
C TYR A 550 -28.81 -10.46 -20.97
N ASN A 551 -28.44 -11.69 -21.34
CA ASN A 551 -27.21 -12.03 -22.03
C ASN A 551 -27.10 -11.24 -23.35
N ALA A 552 -28.16 -11.23 -24.16
CA ALA A 552 -28.22 -10.48 -25.40
C ALA A 552 -28.00 -8.98 -25.17
N THR A 553 -28.65 -8.38 -24.17
CA THR A 553 -28.44 -6.95 -23.85
C THR A 553 -27.01 -6.65 -23.38
N LYS A 554 -26.39 -7.55 -22.60
CA LYS A 554 -25.00 -7.35 -22.13
C LYS A 554 -23.97 -7.60 -23.24
N GLY A 555 -24.23 -8.54 -24.15
CA GLY A 555 -23.44 -8.69 -25.38
C GLY A 555 -23.55 -7.48 -26.30
N ALA A 556 -24.76 -6.93 -26.47
CA ALA A 556 -24.97 -5.69 -27.21
C ALA A 556 -24.23 -4.51 -26.56
N LEU A 557 -24.30 -4.37 -25.24
CA LEU A 557 -23.54 -3.37 -24.48
C LEU A 557 -22.03 -3.50 -24.69
N HIS A 558 -21.50 -4.73 -24.68
CA HIS A 558 -20.08 -4.99 -24.93
C HIS A 558 -19.67 -4.54 -26.33
N SER A 559 -20.40 -4.98 -27.35
CA SER A 559 -20.14 -4.60 -28.75
C SER A 559 -20.25 -3.09 -28.96
N TYR A 560 -21.30 -2.46 -28.41
CA TYR A 560 -21.49 -1.02 -28.47
C TYR A 560 -20.32 -0.27 -27.82
N SER A 561 -19.90 -0.71 -26.64
CA SER A 561 -18.79 -0.06 -25.90
C SER A 561 -17.46 -0.18 -26.64
N ASP A 562 -17.25 -1.27 -27.39
CA ASP A 562 -16.06 -1.45 -28.21
C ASP A 562 -16.02 -0.50 -29.41
N THR A 563 -17.15 -0.34 -30.11
CA THR A 563 -17.28 0.63 -31.19
C THR A 563 -17.11 2.06 -30.67
N LEU A 564 -17.83 2.41 -29.60
CA LEU A 564 -17.78 3.75 -29.00
C LEU A 564 -16.36 4.14 -28.55
N ARG A 565 -15.57 3.16 -28.10
CA ARG A 565 -14.17 3.39 -27.73
C ARG A 565 -13.33 3.88 -28.89
N VAL A 566 -13.53 3.32 -30.08
CA VAL A 566 -12.79 3.69 -31.30
C VAL A 566 -13.28 5.05 -31.80
N GLU A 567 -14.60 5.29 -31.77
CA GLU A 567 -15.21 6.54 -32.22
C GLU A 567 -14.80 7.75 -31.36
N LEU A 568 -14.62 7.55 -30.05
CA LEU A 568 -14.32 8.64 -29.10
C LEU A 568 -12.82 8.85 -28.82
N GLU A 569 -11.95 7.95 -29.29
CA GLU A 569 -10.49 8.05 -29.11
C GLU A 569 -9.89 9.37 -29.64
N PRO A 570 -10.27 9.89 -30.84
CA PRO A 570 -9.72 11.15 -31.35
C PRO A 570 -10.03 12.37 -30.47
N PHE A 571 -11.08 12.28 -29.64
CA PHE A 571 -11.48 13.34 -28.72
C PHE A 571 -10.81 13.21 -27.33
N GLY A 572 -9.90 12.25 -27.16
CA GLY A 572 -9.22 11.99 -25.89
C GLY A 572 -10.09 11.30 -24.83
N VAL A 573 -11.26 10.80 -25.21
CA VAL A 573 -12.22 10.15 -24.32
C VAL A 573 -11.97 8.65 -24.25
N LYS A 574 -11.97 8.11 -23.03
CA LYS A 574 -11.73 6.69 -22.78
C LYS A 574 -13.05 5.95 -22.56
N VAL A 575 -13.16 4.72 -23.04
CA VAL A 575 -14.33 3.84 -22.76
C VAL A 575 -13.85 2.54 -22.14
N VAL A 576 -14.33 2.24 -20.93
CA VAL A 576 -13.93 1.07 -20.13
C VAL A 576 -15.13 0.17 -19.87
N THR A 577 -15.02 -1.11 -20.24
CA THR A 577 -16.07 -2.10 -19.99
C THR A 577 -15.71 -2.96 -18.77
N ILE A 578 -16.55 -2.93 -17.74
CA ILE A 578 -16.39 -3.78 -16.54
C ILE A 578 -17.14 -5.09 -16.75
N ILE A 579 -16.44 -6.22 -16.72
CA ILE A 579 -17.04 -7.57 -16.79
C ILE A 579 -17.32 -8.08 -15.39
N THR A 580 -18.59 -7.97 -15.03
CA THR A 580 -19.07 -8.26 -13.69
C THR A 580 -19.52 -9.71 -13.55
N GLY A 581 -18.94 -10.39 -12.56
CA GLY A 581 -19.37 -11.72 -12.07
C GLY A 581 -20.43 -11.63 -10.98
N GLY A 582 -20.46 -12.60 -10.06
CA GLY A 582 -21.39 -12.59 -8.93
C GLY A 582 -21.05 -11.49 -7.92
N VAL A 583 -21.98 -10.55 -7.70
CA VAL A 583 -21.86 -9.45 -6.72
C VAL A 583 -23.14 -9.35 -5.89
N GLN A 584 -22.97 -9.24 -4.58
CA GLN A 584 -24.08 -9.06 -3.64
C GLN A 584 -24.81 -7.78 -3.99
N SER A 585 -26.05 -7.90 -4.47
CA SER A 585 -26.83 -6.76 -4.93
C SER A 585 -28.33 -7.08 -4.99
N ARG A 586 -29.14 -6.03 -5.09
CA ARG A 586 -30.60 -6.15 -5.19
C ARG A 586 -31.10 -6.50 -6.61
N ILE A 587 -30.24 -7.00 -7.49
CA ILE A 587 -30.56 -7.23 -8.92
C ILE A 587 -31.52 -8.41 -9.13
N ALA A 588 -31.58 -9.37 -8.20
CA ALA A 588 -32.40 -10.58 -8.27
C ALA A 588 -33.69 -10.53 -7.41
N ARG A 589 -34.14 -9.33 -7.00
CA ARG A 589 -35.27 -9.18 -6.06
C ARG A 589 -36.66 -9.48 -6.62
N THR A 590 -36.82 -9.48 -7.95
CA THR A 590 -38.11 -9.76 -8.58
C THR A 590 -38.29 -11.27 -8.66
N PRO A 591 -39.29 -11.85 -7.99
CA PRO A 591 -39.57 -13.28 -8.10
C PRO A 591 -39.96 -13.60 -9.55
N ARG A 592 -39.46 -14.73 -10.05
CA ARG A 592 -39.75 -15.22 -11.41
C ARG A 592 -40.16 -16.68 -11.31
N HIS A 593 -41.23 -17.02 -12.02
CA HIS A 593 -41.77 -18.37 -12.07
C HIS A 593 -41.95 -18.79 -13.53
N LEU A 594 -41.90 -20.11 -13.76
CA LEU A 594 -42.19 -20.67 -15.08
C LEU A 594 -43.66 -20.42 -15.44
N VAL A 595 -43.92 -20.15 -16.72
CA VAL A 595 -45.29 -20.05 -17.25
C VAL A 595 -45.96 -21.44 -17.22
N PRO A 596 -47.31 -21.51 -17.14
CA PRO A 596 -48.03 -22.78 -16.95
C PRO A 596 -47.76 -23.88 -18.00
N ASN A 597 -47.39 -23.49 -19.23
CA ASN A 597 -47.12 -24.42 -20.33
C ASN A 597 -45.62 -24.51 -20.67
N SER A 598 -44.74 -24.18 -19.71
CA SER A 598 -43.30 -24.16 -19.93
C SER A 598 -42.75 -25.57 -20.18
N LEU A 599 -41.94 -25.71 -21.24
CA LEU A 599 -41.16 -26.92 -21.51
C LEU A 599 -40.15 -27.25 -20.39
N TYR A 600 -39.85 -26.28 -19.52
CA TYR A 600 -38.85 -26.39 -18.46
C TYR A 600 -39.41 -26.89 -17.12
N HIS A 601 -40.70 -27.22 -17.04
CA HIS A 601 -41.31 -27.77 -15.82
C HIS A 601 -40.61 -29.03 -15.25
N PRO A 602 -40.08 -29.99 -16.06
CA PRO A 602 -39.34 -31.13 -15.53
C PRO A 602 -38.09 -30.77 -14.71
N ILE A 603 -37.56 -29.56 -14.88
CA ILE A 603 -36.41 -29.03 -14.14
C ILE A 603 -36.74 -27.75 -13.36
N ARG A 604 -38.00 -27.63 -12.89
CA ARG A 604 -38.49 -26.45 -12.14
C ARG A 604 -37.59 -26.09 -10.96
N SER A 605 -37.12 -27.08 -10.20
CA SER A 605 -36.27 -26.84 -9.03
C SER A 605 -34.90 -26.25 -9.39
N GLU A 606 -34.34 -26.65 -10.53
CA GLU A 606 -33.11 -26.08 -11.08
C GLU A 606 -33.32 -24.65 -11.58
N TYR A 607 -34.49 -24.35 -12.16
CA TYR A 607 -34.87 -22.98 -12.53
C TYR A 607 -35.02 -22.08 -11.30
N GLU A 608 -35.76 -22.51 -10.29
CA GLU A 608 -35.97 -21.73 -9.05
C GLU A 608 -34.64 -21.42 -8.35
N ARG A 609 -33.73 -22.40 -8.29
CA ARG A 609 -32.35 -22.18 -7.80
C ARG A 609 -31.62 -21.10 -8.61
N ARG A 610 -31.74 -21.12 -9.95
CA ARG A 610 -31.05 -20.17 -10.84
C ARG A 610 -31.52 -18.73 -10.64
N VAL A 611 -32.79 -18.50 -10.30
CA VAL A 611 -33.32 -17.14 -10.09
C VAL A 611 -32.50 -16.38 -9.03
N VAL A 612 -32.05 -17.08 -7.98
CA VAL A 612 -31.24 -16.48 -6.89
C VAL A 612 -29.74 -16.79 -6.97
N HIS A 613 -29.31 -17.77 -7.77
CA HIS A 613 -27.91 -18.28 -7.81
C HIS A 613 -26.82 -17.21 -8.01
N SER A 614 -27.14 -16.08 -8.64
CA SER A 614 -26.18 -14.97 -8.79
C SER A 614 -25.71 -14.37 -7.45
N GLN A 615 -26.44 -14.60 -6.36
CA GLN A 615 -26.15 -14.10 -5.02
C GLN A 615 -25.38 -15.12 -4.16
N ASP A 616 -25.32 -16.39 -4.58
CA ASP A 616 -24.63 -17.47 -3.87
C ASP A 616 -23.11 -17.32 -3.96
N GLY A 617 -22.44 -17.10 -2.83
CA GLY A 617 -20.99 -16.86 -2.78
C GLY A 617 -20.55 -15.63 -3.58
N ALA A 618 -21.45 -14.64 -3.71
CA ALA A 618 -21.18 -13.41 -4.43
C ALA A 618 -20.21 -12.49 -3.67
N THR A 619 -19.39 -11.73 -4.41
CA THR A 619 -18.47 -10.77 -3.80
C THR A 619 -19.26 -9.63 -3.13
N PRO A 620 -18.86 -9.17 -1.92
CA PRO A 620 -19.44 -7.97 -1.32
C PRO A 620 -19.34 -6.77 -2.26
N ASN A 621 -20.40 -5.96 -2.33
CA ASN A 621 -20.48 -4.78 -3.20
C ASN A 621 -19.39 -3.75 -2.90
N GLU A 622 -18.95 -3.57 -1.65
CA GLU A 622 -17.85 -2.66 -1.30
C GLU A 622 -16.51 -3.16 -1.84
N ALA A 623 -16.23 -4.46 -1.70
CA ALA A 623 -15.00 -5.07 -2.21
C ALA A 623 -14.96 -5.02 -3.75
N TYR A 624 -16.10 -5.24 -4.41
CA TYR A 624 -16.26 -5.05 -5.84
C TYR A 624 -15.99 -3.60 -6.24
N ALA A 625 -16.62 -2.64 -5.56
CA ALA A 625 -16.47 -1.22 -5.84
C ALA A 625 -15.01 -0.78 -5.74
N ARG A 626 -14.32 -1.10 -4.64
CA ARG A 626 -12.89 -0.80 -4.44
C ARG A 626 -12.04 -1.27 -5.61
N ARG A 627 -12.25 -2.50 -6.09
CA ARG A 627 -11.50 -3.06 -7.22
C ARG A 627 -11.81 -2.33 -8.53
N VAL A 628 -13.09 -2.03 -8.80
CA VAL A 628 -13.50 -1.32 -10.02
C VAL A 628 -12.97 0.11 -10.02
N VAL A 629 -13.19 0.88 -8.95
CA VAL A 629 -12.73 2.27 -8.83
C VAL A 629 -11.21 2.35 -8.99
N THR A 630 -10.46 1.45 -8.34
CA THR A 630 -8.99 1.39 -8.48
C THR A 630 -8.56 1.20 -9.93
N GLN A 631 -9.24 0.31 -10.68
CA GLN A 631 -8.90 0.05 -12.08
C GLN A 631 -9.31 1.19 -13.01
N VAL A 632 -10.43 1.86 -12.74
CA VAL A 632 -10.91 3.02 -13.52
C VAL A 632 -9.96 4.21 -13.34
N LEU A 633 -9.60 4.55 -12.10
CA LEU A 633 -8.77 5.72 -11.81
C LEU A 633 -7.28 5.49 -12.14
N TYR A 634 -6.78 4.27 -11.95
CA TYR A 634 -5.33 4.02 -11.94
C TYR A 634 -4.84 2.98 -12.96
N GLY A 635 -5.71 2.21 -13.61
CA GLY A 635 -5.33 1.18 -14.58
C GLY A 635 -4.71 -0.09 -13.95
N PRO A 636 -4.15 -1.02 -14.76
CA PRO A 636 -3.61 -2.27 -14.25
C PRO A 636 -2.23 -2.10 -13.60
N ALA A 637 -2.05 -2.72 -12.44
CA ALA A 637 -0.83 -2.65 -11.63
C ALA A 637 0.48 -3.26 -12.22
N PRO A 638 0.54 -4.18 -13.22
CA PRO A 638 1.82 -4.87 -13.48
C PRO A 638 2.78 -4.19 -14.47
N TRP A 639 2.40 -3.13 -15.20
CA TRP A 639 3.19 -2.62 -16.35
C TRP A 639 3.57 -1.13 -16.29
N ARG A 640 3.31 -0.44 -15.18
CA ARG A 640 3.62 0.99 -15.04
C ARG A 640 5.12 1.32 -15.09
N TRP A 641 5.99 0.34 -14.84
CA TRP A 641 7.43 0.54 -14.64
C TRP A 641 8.25 0.61 -15.94
N LEU A 642 7.72 0.11 -17.06
CA LEU A 642 8.40 0.18 -18.37
C LEU A 642 7.93 1.36 -19.24
N TRP A 643 6.86 2.06 -18.85
CA TRP A 643 6.29 3.16 -19.63
C TRP A 643 5.65 4.24 -18.73
N PRO A 644 6.42 5.24 -18.27
CA PRO A 644 5.96 6.27 -17.31
C PRO A 644 4.77 7.11 -17.81
N TRP A 645 4.53 7.12 -19.12
CA TRP A 645 3.46 7.87 -19.79
C TRP A 645 2.20 7.02 -20.06
N GLY A 646 2.18 5.76 -19.60
CA GLY A 646 1.23 4.73 -20.03
C GLY A 646 -0.01 4.66 -19.13
N VAL A 647 -0.84 5.69 -19.14
CA VAL A 647 -2.11 5.71 -18.38
C VAL A 647 -3.27 5.27 -19.28
N SER A 648 -3.21 4.03 -19.76
CA SER A 648 -4.39 3.43 -20.41
C SER A 648 -5.10 2.52 -19.39
N PRO A 649 -6.30 2.90 -18.91
CA PRO A 649 -7.22 1.95 -18.30
C PRO A 649 -7.35 0.73 -19.21
N ARG A 650 -7.48 -0.46 -18.62
CA ARG A 650 -7.75 -1.66 -19.44
C ARG A 650 -9.05 -1.43 -20.20
N LYS A 651 -9.06 -1.77 -21.49
CA LYS A 651 -10.30 -1.81 -22.31
C LYS A 651 -11.40 -2.63 -21.60
N TRP A 652 -10.97 -3.69 -20.90
CA TRP A 652 -11.81 -4.63 -20.15
C TRP A 652 -11.30 -4.84 -18.73
N VAL A 653 -12.15 -4.64 -17.72
CA VAL A 653 -11.84 -4.89 -16.30
C VAL A 653 -12.73 -6.00 -15.77
N TRP A 654 -12.14 -7.12 -15.33
CA TRP A 654 -12.89 -8.26 -14.81
C TRP A 654 -12.97 -8.20 -13.28
N ALA A 655 -14.18 -8.19 -12.71
CA ALA A 655 -14.41 -8.05 -11.27
C ALA A 655 -15.67 -8.80 -10.78
N GLY A 656 -15.64 -9.27 -9.53
CA GLY A 656 -16.70 -10.10 -8.94
C GLY A 656 -16.34 -11.59 -8.89
N SER A 657 -17.19 -12.42 -8.29
CA SER A 657 -16.89 -13.86 -8.12
C SER A 657 -17.00 -14.62 -9.45
N LYS A 658 -16.25 -15.72 -9.57
CA LYS A 658 -16.21 -16.62 -10.74
C LYS A 658 -15.71 -15.98 -12.06
N VAL A 659 -15.24 -14.72 -12.07
CA VAL A 659 -14.72 -14.07 -13.29
C VAL A 659 -13.38 -14.63 -13.75
N THR A 660 -12.47 -15.00 -12.84
CA THR A 660 -11.14 -15.53 -13.18
C THR A 660 -11.20 -16.85 -13.96
N PRO A 661 -11.95 -17.88 -13.53
CA PRO A 661 -12.08 -19.11 -14.32
C PRO A 661 -12.78 -18.85 -15.66
N ILE A 662 -13.77 -17.95 -15.71
CA ILE A 662 -14.44 -17.59 -16.96
C ILE A 662 -13.47 -16.89 -17.91
N TYR A 663 -12.68 -15.94 -17.43
CA TYR A 663 -11.64 -15.26 -18.22
C TYR A 663 -10.64 -16.25 -18.82
N MET A 664 -10.11 -17.19 -18.03
CA MET A 664 -9.17 -18.20 -18.52
C MET A 664 -9.79 -19.12 -19.58
N LEU A 665 -11.05 -19.51 -19.40
CA LEU A 665 -11.74 -20.44 -20.30
C LEU A 665 -12.31 -19.77 -21.55
N SER A 666 -12.65 -18.47 -21.50
CA SER A 666 -13.23 -17.72 -22.63
C SER A 666 -12.20 -16.89 -23.42
N GLY A 667 -11.09 -16.49 -22.79
CA GLY A 667 -10.12 -15.56 -23.36
C GLY A 667 -8.73 -16.13 -23.68
N ALA A 668 -8.41 -17.36 -23.25
CA ALA A 668 -7.04 -17.87 -23.41
C ALA A 668 -6.92 -19.17 -24.24
N PHE A 669 -7.81 -20.18 -24.12
CA PHE A 669 -7.50 -21.49 -24.75
C PHE A 669 -8.67 -22.40 -25.20
N PHE A 670 -9.97 -22.09 -24.99
CA PHE A 670 -11.05 -23.04 -25.31
C PHE A 670 -12.30 -22.47 -26.00
N TRP A 671 -12.92 -23.31 -26.85
CA TRP A 671 -14.10 -23.04 -27.68
C TRP A 671 -15.42 -23.05 -26.87
N PHE A 672 -16.47 -22.36 -27.34
CA PHE A 672 -17.82 -22.24 -26.72
C PHE A 672 -18.44 -23.58 -26.25
N GLY A 673 -18.02 -24.71 -26.81
CA GLY A 673 -18.49 -26.05 -26.49
C GLY A 673 -18.34 -26.46 -25.01
N ILE A 674 -17.27 -26.03 -24.32
CA ILE A 674 -17.07 -26.39 -22.91
C ILE A 674 -18.14 -25.72 -22.02
N PHE A 675 -18.42 -24.44 -22.25
CA PHE A 675 -19.47 -23.75 -21.48
C PHE A 675 -20.85 -24.32 -21.77
N ASN A 676 -21.16 -24.68 -23.02
CA ASN A 676 -22.39 -25.37 -23.36
C ASN A 676 -22.53 -26.70 -22.60
N PHE A 677 -21.46 -27.49 -22.51
CA PHE A 677 -21.45 -28.75 -21.77
C PHE A 677 -21.60 -28.56 -20.26
N VAL A 678 -20.80 -27.65 -19.66
CA VAL A 678 -20.79 -27.39 -18.22
C VAL A 678 -22.12 -26.81 -17.77
N LEU A 679 -22.63 -25.77 -18.45
CA LEU A 679 -23.91 -25.15 -18.08
C LEU A 679 -25.08 -26.10 -18.34
N GLY A 680 -25.03 -26.89 -19.42
CA GLY A 680 -26.03 -27.93 -19.69
C GLY A 680 -26.10 -28.99 -18.60
N ARG A 681 -24.96 -29.37 -18.00
CA ARG A 681 -24.91 -30.28 -16.85
C ARG A 681 -25.32 -29.60 -15.54
N MET A 682 -24.86 -28.37 -15.31
CA MET A 682 -25.11 -27.62 -14.08
C MET A 682 -26.60 -27.34 -13.85
N PHE A 683 -27.36 -27.08 -14.92
CA PHE A 683 -28.81 -26.85 -14.85
C PHE A 683 -29.65 -28.09 -15.20
N ASN A 684 -29.04 -29.28 -15.24
CA ASN A 684 -29.71 -30.54 -15.56
C ASN A 684 -30.55 -30.53 -16.85
N LEU A 685 -30.14 -29.76 -17.87
CA LEU A 685 -30.91 -29.60 -19.13
C LEU A 685 -31.12 -30.93 -19.87
N ARG A 686 -30.33 -31.98 -19.57
CA ARG A 686 -30.51 -33.33 -20.13
C ARG A 686 -31.82 -34.00 -19.72
N LYS A 687 -32.43 -33.59 -18.60
CA LYS A 687 -33.74 -34.10 -18.15
C LYS A 687 -34.91 -33.60 -19.01
N LEU A 688 -34.67 -32.65 -19.91
CA LEU A 688 -35.66 -32.14 -20.87
C LEU A 688 -35.81 -33.03 -22.11
N LYS A 689 -34.97 -34.07 -22.26
CA LYS A 689 -35.12 -35.02 -23.35
C LYS A 689 -36.37 -35.86 -23.12
N TYR A 690 -37.34 -35.70 -24.02
CA TYR A 690 -38.48 -36.59 -24.15
C TYR A 690 -38.05 -38.00 -24.52
#